data_AF-A0AAN7YWP8-F1
#
_entry.id   AF-A0AAN7YWP8-F1
#
_cell.length_a   1.000
_cell.length_b   1.000
_cell.length_c   1.000
_cell.angle_alpha   90.00
_cell.angle_beta   90.00
_cell.angle_gamma   90.00
#
_symmetry.space_group_name_H-M   'P 1'
#
loop_
_entity.id
_entity.type
_entity.pdbx_description
1 polymer ?
#
loop_
_entity_poly.entity_id
_entity_poly.type
_entity_poly.pdbx_seq_one_letter_code
_entity_poly.pdbx_strand_id
1 'polypeptide(L)'
;MISNSTQNKTLDKNYEILKTEFKQLSDSSLLIETSLKSYCNYIKELYLSPDSICNSLKKYYDLEHPLSQYSKDVLNGIQNGYNDWEMNQANNFKTISNYCLDLVECNKHIKEIDDLTMNPQSLSSMMESSNKKNEYIDSKSKLFTNVKQCFDRKVSDLDIPLINIQLSFSSLFYLFNQILSGSSILLQSQINYVSPVSNLFPNNDFLNNITQQPTATQFSKRPASQAFKLPPLQQSTTTTTNNLSSQSLRSVPLPQPNPTTPITTTTKPSPLRPAPPQSNPITTTSSSSTTTTTTATPFSKRPASQTFKLPPQPFQQEQQTPTKPTTFPFKLKPVAVNNVTTSSNPTTSTPTTSTIPTIVPFSKRPASQTFKLPPQPLQQQQPIPSQPIQSTLKQTNNVPPPRPINPNALSKPTQPTPSTQPTQPAISVSKPNSFSPFKRSENIKRDNVLPPAPPLNKLIDDHQLHKKLWDKKYKLVKTYNYSVSAEYKVVLKFKPESKLSSVKVWMAIPESINNQIIKNATMKIYDGESRNELVQPEIIDSSHQKIWYFNYLSPPNAYKTHYVCNEKLEVDLYAVQLVEILDANEVVEVEPITENEIEIYLRPTDLLNHDAPEFAEFVETNGFYPKQFDDGTMESILCFAYRIYLWMTENIVYKFPHGLSGKPIDTFNAKFGDCGCHSNFFASIMRYSNVPTRILYGREAHLDKPNQTHIKPEIYISSIGWVPIEVTCKSKHGYCNQLFGKDLGHFITFGMDHISNIKDSLKPFYAFQLVNVSYWSVTGPLPEILLLTHECDIKQSNKLTTGSTSKPIQQPPIRPTPPQQQQQQQQQQQQQQQQQQQQQQQQQQQQQQQQQVNNPFSGFTKLLSKTIQNPSTQSSSAPYNFRDSLGILKNPHVDQLINDFALHKKIWGNKRFKLTKTYNYSVSTLYRYVINYSQSTNLIKSKFYLSVPPSINNQQIRYSSFTLHSTSNDELLAESEIIGSSHHDIYRISYNQPTTKSFTVKYRVDADLYKVHLTEVKDPNEIIEVEPITENEIEVYLRPTTKININTPEFQQLVETHKLYPRNDGGDVEGILEFAYRVSLFVYKYIKYQHPYSHDGTPVETFKSGHGDCGAHSWFFASILRYNNIPVRLLYGRGGIIGKTDGQTHVKTEFYHQSIGWIPYDGAYKDGNPYHSGRFGIDSGDHITYGLDFISNIEELNSAGNSEFSTFQCTGQLLEGYNVKIDSSSHLYDVYPLQ
;
A
#
# COMPACT_ATOMS: atom_id res chain seq x y z
N MET A 1 -57.29 -20.19 8.58
CA MET A 1 -57.08 -19.16 7.55
C MET A 1 -56.82 -17.83 8.24
N ILE A 2 -55.63 -17.26 8.11
CA ILE A 2 -55.34 -15.84 8.44
C ILE A 2 -54.43 -15.36 7.32
N SER A 3 -54.88 -14.37 6.55
CA SER A 3 -54.15 -13.84 5.39
C SER A 3 -53.39 -12.58 5.77
N ASN A 4 -52.07 -12.70 5.96
CA ASN A 4 -51.19 -11.54 6.11
C ASN A 4 -51.08 -10.80 4.76
N SER A 5 -52.03 -9.92 4.46
CA SER A 5 -51.90 -8.97 3.36
C SER A 5 -50.87 -7.91 3.76
N THR A 6 -49.64 -8.05 3.29
CA THR A 6 -48.61 -7.01 3.39
C THR A 6 -49.05 -5.80 2.58
N GLN A 7 -49.76 -4.87 3.23
CA GLN A 7 -50.04 -3.57 2.66
C GLN A 7 -48.72 -2.84 2.45
N ASN A 8 -48.26 -2.80 1.20
CA ASN A 8 -47.15 -1.95 0.78
C ASN A 8 -47.53 -0.50 1.07
N LYS A 9 -47.11 0.03 2.24
CA LYS A 9 -47.17 1.46 2.54
C LYS A 9 -46.46 2.18 1.40
N THR A 10 -47.21 3.02 0.67
CA THR A 10 -46.68 3.83 -0.43
C THR A 10 -45.81 4.94 0.14
N LEU A 11 -44.56 4.59 0.48
CA LEU A 11 -43.56 5.52 0.98
C LEU A 11 -43.35 6.62 -0.07
N ASP A 12 -43.32 7.87 0.38
CA ASP A 12 -43.16 9.01 -0.52
C ASP A 12 -41.70 9.10 -0.98
N LYS A 13 -41.44 8.52 -2.16
CA LYS A 13 -40.12 8.48 -2.78
C LYS A 13 -39.50 9.87 -2.95
N ASN A 14 -40.29 10.92 -3.13
CA ASN A 14 -39.77 12.28 -3.28
C ASN A 14 -39.21 12.81 -1.95
N TYR A 15 -39.82 12.42 -0.82
CA TYR A 15 -39.32 12.76 0.51
C TYR A 15 -38.01 12.02 0.83
N GLU A 16 -37.94 10.71 0.59
CA GLU A 16 -36.69 9.95 0.85
C GLU A 16 -35.54 10.43 -0.05
N ILE A 17 -35.78 10.74 -1.32
CA ILE A 17 -34.76 11.34 -2.21
C ILE A 17 -34.30 12.69 -1.65
N LEU A 18 -35.23 13.62 -1.34
CA LEU A 18 -34.91 14.93 -0.79
C LEU A 18 -34.09 14.82 0.51
N LYS A 19 -34.46 13.90 1.39
CA LYS A 19 -33.79 13.60 2.67
C LYS A 19 -32.37 13.04 2.46
N THR A 20 -32.18 12.13 1.50
CA THR A 20 -30.85 11.59 1.16
C THR A 20 -29.93 12.66 0.57
N GLU A 21 -30.39 13.41 -0.44
CA GLU A 21 -29.62 14.49 -1.07
C GLU A 21 -29.29 15.60 -0.06
N PHE A 22 -30.26 16.00 0.76
CA PHE A 22 -30.05 17.03 1.78
C PHE A 22 -29.08 16.58 2.87
N LYS A 23 -29.12 15.31 3.30
CA LYS A 23 -28.14 14.79 4.26
C LYS A 23 -26.71 14.88 3.72
N GLN A 24 -26.49 14.55 2.44
CA GLN A 24 -25.16 14.70 1.82
C GLN A 24 -24.69 16.16 1.78
N LEU A 25 -25.59 17.10 1.43
CA LEU A 25 -25.30 18.53 1.50
C LEU A 25 -24.94 18.98 2.92
N SER A 26 -25.70 18.53 3.93
CA SER A 26 -25.49 18.93 5.32
C SER A 26 -24.20 18.37 5.89
N ASP A 27 -23.95 17.07 5.76
CA ASP A 27 -22.78 16.39 6.32
C ASP A 27 -21.48 16.98 5.74
N SER A 28 -21.45 17.24 4.42
CA SER A 28 -20.29 17.85 3.75
C SER A 28 -20.05 19.30 4.14
N SER A 29 -21.11 20.11 4.29
CA SER A 29 -20.98 21.53 4.69
C SER A 29 -20.48 21.68 6.13
N LEU A 30 -20.99 20.86 7.06
CA LEU A 30 -20.57 20.85 8.46
C LEU A 30 -19.11 20.38 8.63
N LEU A 31 -18.69 19.41 7.80
CA LEU A 31 -17.29 18.97 7.76
C LEU A 31 -16.36 20.10 7.27
N ILE A 32 -16.73 20.81 6.19
CA ILE A 32 -15.98 21.95 5.66
C ILE A 32 -15.80 23.05 6.72
N GLU A 33 -16.87 23.42 7.43
CA GLU A 33 -16.80 24.42 8.50
C GLU A 33 -15.86 23.98 9.63
N THR A 34 -15.93 22.71 10.03
CA THR A 34 -15.10 22.15 11.10
C THR A 34 -13.63 22.12 10.70
N SER A 35 -13.30 21.57 9.52
CA SER A 35 -11.93 21.51 9.00
C SER A 35 -11.32 22.90 8.80
N LEU A 36 -12.10 23.88 8.34
CA LEU A 36 -11.64 25.26 8.18
C LEU A 36 -11.28 25.89 9.53
N LYS A 37 -12.11 25.70 10.56
CA LYS A 37 -11.83 26.17 11.93
C LYS A 37 -10.57 25.51 12.51
N SER A 38 -10.42 24.19 12.36
CA SER A 38 -9.20 23.49 12.78
C SER A 38 -7.93 23.98 12.06
N TYR A 39 -8.00 24.21 10.75
CA TYR A 39 -6.84 24.70 9.97
C TYR A 39 -6.40 26.11 10.39
N CYS A 40 -7.36 26.99 10.69
CA CYS A 40 -7.06 28.34 11.19
C CYS A 40 -6.43 28.29 12.58
N ASN A 41 -6.97 27.47 13.50
CA ASN A 41 -6.36 27.25 14.82
C ASN A 41 -4.93 26.70 14.70
N TYR A 42 -4.68 25.74 13.80
CA TYR A 42 -3.33 25.21 13.56
C TYR A 42 -2.34 26.30 13.11
N ILE A 43 -2.72 27.18 12.17
CA ILE A 43 -1.89 28.33 11.76
C ILE A 43 -1.61 29.26 12.95
N LYS A 44 -2.60 29.47 13.82
CA LYS A 44 -2.47 30.28 15.04
C LYS A 44 -1.47 29.65 16.02
N GLU A 45 -1.62 28.36 16.30
CA GLU A 45 -0.79 27.60 17.24
C GLU A 45 0.65 27.44 16.76
N LEU A 46 0.89 27.19 15.47
CA LEU A 46 2.23 27.00 14.88
C LEU A 46 3.22 28.13 15.24
N TYR A 47 2.74 29.37 15.31
CA TYR A 47 3.56 30.54 15.67
C TYR A 47 3.33 31.06 17.08
N LEU A 48 2.12 30.91 17.65
CA LEU A 48 1.71 31.57 18.89
C LEU A 48 1.55 30.62 20.08
N SER A 49 1.68 29.30 19.88
CA SER A 49 1.72 28.31 20.97
C SER A 49 2.79 28.67 22.01
N PRO A 50 2.57 28.42 23.32
CA PRO A 50 3.58 28.54 24.37
C PRO A 50 4.89 27.81 24.05
N ASP A 51 4.80 26.71 23.29
CA ASP A 51 5.94 25.85 22.92
C ASP A 51 6.58 26.23 21.57
N SER A 52 6.09 27.29 20.90
CA SER A 52 6.70 27.78 19.66
C SER A 52 8.16 28.20 19.86
N ILE A 53 8.96 28.14 18.80
CA ILE A 53 10.39 28.50 18.84
C ILE A 53 10.58 29.93 19.36
N CYS A 54 9.72 30.88 18.96
CA CYS A 54 9.80 32.26 19.44
C CYS A 54 9.45 32.39 20.93
N ASN A 55 8.43 31.70 21.44
CA ASN A 55 8.16 31.71 22.89
C ASN A 55 9.27 31.01 23.69
N SER A 56 9.88 29.96 23.14
CA SER A 56 11.05 29.30 23.72
C SER A 56 12.27 30.23 23.78
N LEU A 57 12.65 30.87 22.68
CA LEU A 57 13.77 31.84 22.64
C LEU A 57 13.54 33.01 23.61
N LYS A 58 12.32 33.54 23.68
CA LYS A 58 11.91 34.59 24.63
C LYS A 58 11.94 34.14 26.11
N LYS A 59 11.87 32.83 26.38
CA LYS A 59 11.93 32.22 27.71
C LYS A 59 13.38 31.91 28.15
N TYR A 60 14.26 31.53 27.22
CA TYR A 60 15.64 31.12 27.52
C TYR A 60 16.68 32.25 27.43
N TYR A 61 16.35 33.38 26.80
CA TYR A 61 17.24 34.53 26.68
C TYR A 61 16.65 35.78 27.35
N ASP A 62 17.51 36.52 28.07
CA ASP A 62 17.18 37.80 28.71
C ASP A 62 16.45 38.75 27.75
N LEU A 63 15.57 39.61 28.28
CA LEU A 63 14.72 40.49 27.47
C LEU A 63 15.49 41.40 26.52
N GLU A 64 16.72 41.82 26.88
CA GLU A 64 17.59 42.65 26.05
C GLU A 64 18.48 41.86 25.07
N HIS A 65 18.43 40.53 25.10
CA HIS A 65 19.18 39.71 24.17
C HIS A 65 18.57 39.78 22.75
N PRO A 66 19.38 39.88 21.68
CA PRO A 66 18.90 39.97 20.30
C PRO A 66 17.85 38.91 19.89
N LEU A 67 18.03 37.65 20.32
CA LEU A 67 17.07 36.57 20.06
C LEU A 67 15.74 36.72 20.81
N SER A 68 15.75 37.34 22.00
CA SER A 68 14.55 37.58 22.81
C SER A 68 13.73 38.73 22.23
N GLN A 69 14.40 39.85 21.86
CA GLN A 69 13.76 40.96 21.15
C GLN A 69 13.23 40.54 19.76
N TYR A 70 14.02 39.79 18.97
CA TYR A 70 13.56 39.22 17.68
C TYR A 70 12.27 38.41 17.86
N SER A 71 12.28 37.48 18.81
CA SER A 71 11.15 36.57 19.04
C SER A 71 9.92 37.31 19.56
N LYS A 72 10.10 38.31 20.42
CA LYS A 72 9.05 39.20 20.91
C LYS A 72 8.42 39.99 19.76
N ASP A 73 9.20 40.55 18.85
CA ASP A 73 8.68 41.31 17.71
C ASP A 73 7.98 40.42 16.67
N VAL A 74 8.51 39.22 16.41
CA VAL A 74 7.84 38.21 15.56
C VAL A 74 6.51 37.77 16.17
N LEU A 75 6.48 37.42 17.48
CA LEU A 75 5.25 37.04 18.17
C LEU A 75 4.20 38.16 18.14
N ASN A 76 4.61 39.40 18.44
CA ASN A 76 3.72 40.56 18.41
C ASN A 76 3.18 40.83 16.99
N GLY A 77 4.07 40.79 15.98
CA GLY A 77 3.71 41.01 14.58
C GLY A 77 2.75 39.95 14.06
N ILE A 78 3.03 38.66 14.30
CA ILE A 78 2.20 37.55 13.86
C ILE A 78 0.86 37.54 14.62
N GLN A 79 0.86 37.81 15.93
CA GLN A 79 -0.37 37.91 16.72
C GLN A 79 -1.29 39.01 16.19
N ASN A 80 -0.75 40.19 15.88
CA ASN A 80 -1.53 41.30 15.32
C ASN A 80 -1.99 40.99 13.89
N GLY A 81 -1.09 40.52 13.02
CA GLY A 81 -1.41 40.20 11.62
C GLY A 81 -2.44 39.07 11.48
N TYR A 82 -2.40 38.06 12.35
CA TYR A 82 -3.43 37.03 12.42
C TYR A 82 -4.76 37.63 12.90
N ASN A 83 -4.78 38.45 13.95
CA ASN A 83 -6.01 39.07 14.45
C ASN A 83 -6.66 40.00 13.41
N ASP A 84 -5.86 40.79 12.70
CA ASP A 84 -6.34 41.67 11.63
C ASP A 84 -6.92 40.84 10.47
N TRP A 85 -6.26 39.74 10.08
CA TRP A 85 -6.79 38.80 9.09
C TRP A 85 -8.10 38.13 9.56
N GLU A 86 -8.15 37.65 10.81
CA GLU A 86 -9.32 37.02 11.43
C GLU A 86 -10.51 37.98 11.47
N MET A 87 -10.29 39.26 11.82
CA MET A 87 -11.31 40.32 11.73
C MET A 87 -11.77 40.59 10.30
N ASN A 88 -10.86 40.64 9.32
CA ASN A 88 -11.21 40.84 7.90
C ASN A 88 -12.01 39.66 7.33
N GLN A 89 -11.75 38.42 7.78
CA GLN A 89 -12.50 37.23 7.37
C GLN A 89 -13.77 36.94 8.19
N ALA A 90 -14.00 37.65 9.31
CA ALA A 90 -15.09 37.37 10.25
C ALA A 90 -16.48 37.30 9.59
N ASN A 91 -16.74 38.12 8.56
CA ASN A 91 -18.01 38.06 7.81
C ASN A 91 -18.15 36.79 6.97
N ASN A 92 -17.07 36.29 6.36
CA ASN A 92 -17.09 35.03 5.60
C ASN A 92 -17.32 33.85 6.56
N PHE A 93 -16.58 33.78 7.67
CA PHE A 93 -16.78 32.77 8.72
C PHE A 93 -18.20 32.77 9.29
N LYS A 94 -18.74 33.96 9.59
CA LYS A 94 -20.11 34.11 10.10
C LYS A 94 -21.16 33.64 9.08
N THR A 95 -20.94 33.88 7.79
CA THR A 95 -21.87 33.46 6.73
C THR A 95 -21.90 31.93 6.62
N ILE A 96 -20.72 31.27 6.62
CA ILE A 96 -20.60 29.80 6.65
C ILE A 96 -21.28 29.23 7.90
N SER A 97 -20.98 29.78 9.09
CA SER A 97 -21.58 29.29 10.34
C SER A 97 -23.10 29.46 10.39
N ASN A 98 -23.65 30.57 9.86
CA ASN A 98 -25.09 30.75 9.76
C ASN A 98 -25.74 29.71 8.82
N TYR A 99 -25.12 29.46 7.66
CA TYR A 99 -25.58 28.46 6.71
C TYR A 99 -25.56 27.04 7.31
N CYS A 100 -24.51 26.69 8.04
CA CYS A 100 -24.44 25.42 8.76
C CYS A 100 -25.49 25.28 9.89
N LEU A 101 -25.86 26.38 10.57
CA LEU A 101 -26.96 26.37 11.54
C LEU A 101 -28.33 26.14 10.85
N ASP A 102 -28.58 26.78 9.71
CA ASP A 102 -29.80 26.54 8.91
C ASP A 102 -29.91 25.07 8.46
N LEU A 103 -28.78 24.45 8.10
CA LEU A 103 -28.72 23.03 7.75
C LEU A 103 -29.06 22.11 8.93
N VAL A 104 -28.55 22.40 10.13
CA VAL A 104 -28.85 21.65 11.36
C VAL A 104 -30.33 21.74 11.73
N GLU A 105 -30.95 22.91 11.63
CA GLU A 105 -32.38 23.09 11.92
C GLU A 105 -33.27 22.38 10.87
N CYS A 106 -32.81 22.26 9.61
CA CYS A 106 -33.50 21.44 8.60
C CYS A 106 -33.39 19.94 8.89
N ASN A 107 -32.23 19.42 9.35
CA ASN A 107 -32.12 18.02 9.80
C ASN A 107 -33.02 17.72 11.00
N LYS A 108 -33.19 18.68 11.91
CA LYS A 108 -34.13 18.57 13.03
C LYS A 108 -35.58 18.44 12.54
N HIS A 109 -36.01 19.29 11.61
CA HIS A 109 -37.35 19.17 10.98
C HIS A 109 -37.53 17.86 10.18
N ILE A 110 -36.47 17.33 9.53
CA ILE A 110 -36.50 15.98 8.91
C ILE A 110 -36.77 14.92 9.98
N LYS A 111 -36.04 14.96 11.09
CA LYS A 111 -36.23 13.99 12.19
C LYS A 111 -37.63 14.08 12.80
N GLU A 112 -38.16 15.28 13.02
CA GLU A 112 -39.52 15.49 13.54
C GLU A 112 -40.58 14.87 12.60
N ILE A 113 -40.39 14.94 11.28
CA ILE A 113 -41.26 14.31 10.28
C ILE A 113 -41.06 12.79 10.21
N ASP A 114 -39.83 12.30 10.33
CA ASP A 114 -39.54 10.87 10.43
C ASP A 114 -40.22 10.25 11.67
N ASP A 115 -40.05 10.86 12.85
CA ASP A 115 -40.63 10.41 14.12
C ASP A 115 -42.18 10.37 14.06
N LEU A 116 -42.82 11.33 13.37
CA LEU A 116 -44.27 11.31 13.09
C LEU A 116 -44.71 10.13 12.20
N THR A 117 -43.87 9.71 11.23
CA THR A 117 -44.19 8.62 10.30
C THR A 117 -43.84 7.22 10.83
N MET A 118 -42.85 7.12 11.71
CA MET A 118 -42.34 5.87 12.27
C MET A 118 -43.35 5.15 13.16
N ASN A 119 -44.21 5.88 13.88
CA ASN A 119 -45.23 5.30 14.76
C ASN A 119 -46.49 4.88 13.97
N PRO A 120 -46.82 3.57 13.82
CA PRO A 120 -47.93 3.13 12.98
C PRO A 120 -49.32 3.47 13.55
N GLN A 121 -49.46 3.50 14.89
CA GLN A 121 -50.71 3.88 15.57
C GLN A 121 -50.95 5.39 15.52
N SER A 122 -49.86 6.18 15.60
CA SER A 122 -49.91 7.60 15.27
C SER A 122 -50.43 7.78 13.85
N LEU A 123 -49.79 7.15 12.84
CA LEU A 123 -50.12 7.38 11.43
C LEU A 123 -51.60 7.10 11.06
N SER A 124 -52.25 6.08 11.66
CA SER A 124 -53.70 5.84 11.44
C SER A 124 -54.55 6.94 12.07
N SER A 125 -54.37 7.21 13.36
CA SER A 125 -55.12 8.26 14.06
C SER A 125 -54.82 9.68 13.54
N MET A 126 -53.67 9.88 12.91
CA MET A 126 -53.26 11.09 12.21
C MET A 126 -53.95 11.25 10.85
N MET A 127 -54.27 10.14 10.16
CA MET A 127 -55.07 10.15 8.93
C MET A 127 -56.56 10.37 9.20
N GLU A 128 -57.07 9.87 10.33
CA GLU A 128 -58.44 10.06 10.81
C GLU A 128 -58.67 11.49 11.35
N SER A 129 -57.66 12.10 11.98
CA SER A 129 -57.71 13.49 12.43
C SER A 129 -57.33 14.48 11.32
N SER A 130 -58.33 15.14 10.74
CA SER A 130 -58.13 16.20 9.72
C SER A 130 -57.07 17.23 10.09
N ASN A 131 -57.01 17.61 11.37
CA ASN A 131 -56.13 18.67 11.85
C ASN A 131 -54.66 18.20 11.85
N LYS A 132 -54.38 17.00 12.38
CA LYS A 132 -53.01 16.45 12.38
C LYS A 132 -52.53 16.09 10.97
N LYS A 133 -53.43 15.66 10.09
CA LYS A 133 -53.12 15.45 8.68
C LYS A 133 -52.67 16.75 8.00
N ASN A 134 -53.36 17.86 8.27
CA ASN A 134 -52.98 19.17 7.75
C ASN A 134 -51.65 19.65 8.36
N GLU A 135 -51.44 19.47 9.67
CA GLU A 135 -50.20 19.77 10.39
C GLU A 135 -48.97 19.04 9.79
N TYR A 136 -49.10 17.74 9.48
CA TYR A 136 -48.06 16.98 8.78
C TYR A 136 -47.79 17.51 7.36
N ILE A 137 -48.84 17.84 6.60
CA ILE A 137 -48.71 18.36 5.23
C ILE A 137 -48.03 19.75 5.23
N ASP A 138 -48.40 20.63 6.16
CA ASP A 138 -47.81 21.96 6.30
C ASP A 138 -46.33 21.87 6.75
N SER A 139 -46.05 21.09 7.79
CA SER A 139 -44.68 20.84 8.28
C SER A 139 -43.77 20.31 7.16
N LYS A 140 -44.29 19.38 6.34
CA LYS A 140 -43.57 18.82 5.20
C LYS A 140 -43.41 19.83 4.06
N SER A 141 -44.42 20.62 3.74
CA SER A 141 -44.33 21.71 2.75
C SER A 141 -43.27 22.74 3.14
N LYS A 142 -43.28 23.15 4.42
CA LYS A 142 -42.29 24.04 5.03
C LYS A 142 -40.88 23.45 4.97
N LEU A 143 -40.69 22.17 5.29
CA LEU A 143 -39.41 21.50 5.15
C LEU A 143 -38.90 21.51 3.69
N PHE A 144 -39.75 21.16 2.72
CA PHE A 144 -39.38 21.19 1.29
C PHE A 144 -38.95 22.60 0.86
N THR A 145 -39.63 23.66 1.33
CA THR A 145 -39.22 25.05 1.11
C THR A 145 -37.86 25.37 1.74
N ASN A 146 -37.64 25.02 3.02
CA ASN A 146 -36.39 25.29 3.72
C ASN A 146 -35.21 24.55 3.09
N VAL A 147 -35.36 23.26 2.79
CA VAL A 147 -34.33 22.45 2.12
C VAL A 147 -33.98 23.02 0.75
N LYS A 148 -34.99 23.43 -0.04
CA LYS A 148 -34.72 24.11 -1.32
C LYS A 148 -33.93 25.41 -1.11
N GLN A 149 -34.28 26.22 -0.11
CA GLN A 149 -33.54 27.45 0.20
C GLN A 149 -32.08 27.18 0.58
N CYS A 150 -31.78 26.09 1.30
CA CYS A 150 -30.39 25.68 1.56
C CYS A 150 -29.64 25.35 0.24
N PHE A 151 -30.22 24.54 -0.64
CA PHE A 151 -29.62 24.24 -1.95
C PHE A 151 -29.43 25.51 -2.81
N ASP A 152 -30.41 26.41 -2.85
CA ASP A 152 -30.32 27.68 -3.58
C ASP A 152 -29.21 28.60 -3.02
N ARG A 153 -29.04 28.64 -1.68
CA ARG A 153 -28.09 29.52 -0.97
C ARG A 153 -26.65 28.98 -0.88
N LYS A 154 -26.42 27.69 -1.12
CA LYS A 154 -25.08 27.06 -1.01
C LYS A 154 -23.97 27.89 -1.67
N VAL A 155 -24.22 28.41 -2.87
CA VAL A 155 -23.20 29.15 -3.64
C VAL A 155 -22.87 30.50 -3.00
N SER A 156 -23.87 31.24 -2.51
CA SER A 156 -23.67 32.55 -1.88
C SER A 156 -23.18 32.48 -0.44
N ASP A 157 -23.58 31.44 0.30
CA ASP A 157 -23.44 31.40 1.75
C ASP A 157 -22.34 30.42 2.24
N LEU A 158 -21.96 29.45 1.41
CA LEU A 158 -20.83 28.53 1.68
C LEU A 158 -19.69 28.73 0.67
N ASP A 159 -19.96 28.57 -0.63
CA ASP A 159 -18.90 28.41 -1.62
C ASP A 159 -18.11 29.71 -1.85
N ILE A 160 -18.78 30.85 -2.05
CA ILE A 160 -18.12 32.15 -2.20
C ILE A 160 -17.36 32.57 -0.92
N PRO A 161 -17.96 32.53 0.29
CA PRO A 161 -17.23 32.78 1.54
C PRO A 161 -16.01 31.89 1.76
N LEU A 162 -16.09 30.60 1.41
CA LEU A 162 -14.96 29.66 1.51
C LEU A 162 -13.82 30.05 0.55
N ILE A 163 -14.14 30.37 -0.71
CA ILE A 163 -13.15 30.83 -1.71
C ILE A 163 -12.48 32.13 -1.25
N ASN A 164 -13.24 33.07 -0.68
CA ASN A 164 -12.68 34.32 -0.13
C ASN A 164 -11.65 34.05 0.97
N ILE A 165 -11.98 33.15 1.92
CA ILE A 165 -11.04 32.77 3.00
C ILE A 165 -9.81 32.06 2.41
N GLN A 166 -9.99 31.12 1.48
CA GLN A 166 -8.89 30.41 0.84
C GLN A 166 -7.91 31.36 0.13
N LEU A 167 -8.41 32.31 -0.67
CA LEU A 167 -7.58 33.31 -1.35
C LEU A 167 -6.87 34.25 -0.35
N SER A 168 -7.47 34.52 0.80
CA SER A 168 -6.89 35.40 1.82
C SER A 168 -5.69 34.79 2.56
N PHE A 169 -5.52 33.46 2.58
CA PHE A 169 -4.34 32.83 3.21
C PHE A 169 -3.03 33.25 2.55
N SER A 170 -3.02 33.48 1.23
CA SER A 170 -1.83 34.00 0.52
C SER A 170 -1.41 35.37 1.07
N SER A 171 -2.37 36.22 1.46
CA SER A 171 -2.07 37.51 2.11
C SER A 171 -1.57 37.34 3.55
N LEU A 172 -2.10 36.36 4.31
CA LEU A 172 -1.65 36.05 5.66
C LEU A 172 -0.20 35.54 5.68
N PHE A 173 0.13 34.56 4.85
CA PHE A 173 1.49 34.03 4.76
C PHE A 173 2.49 35.05 4.21
N TYR A 174 2.07 35.92 3.27
CA TYR A 174 2.90 37.03 2.83
C TYR A 174 3.19 38.03 3.96
N LEU A 175 2.18 38.36 4.78
CA LEU A 175 2.35 39.21 5.96
C LEU A 175 3.31 38.57 7.00
N PHE A 176 3.19 37.28 7.27
CA PHE A 176 4.11 36.56 8.16
C PHE A 176 5.55 36.60 7.64
N ASN A 177 5.75 36.39 6.35
CA ASN A 177 7.08 36.51 5.72
C ASN A 177 7.62 37.95 5.80
N GLN A 178 6.78 38.98 5.68
CA GLN A 178 7.21 40.37 5.92
C GLN A 178 7.61 40.61 7.39
N ILE A 179 6.87 40.07 8.36
CA ILE A 179 7.18 40.19 9.79
C ILE A 179 8.52 39.53 10.12
N LEU A 180 8.70 38.27 9.73
CA LEU A 180 9.94 37.51 9.93
C LEU A 180 11.15 38.23 9.29
N SER A 181 10.98 38.73 8.07
CA SER A 181 12.01 39.48 7.34
C SER A 181 12.33 40.82 8.01
N GLY A 182 11.30 41.55 8.47
CA GLY A 182 11.43 42.84 9.14
C GLY A 182 12.13 42.74 10.49
N SER A 183 11.77 41.74 11.31
CA SER A 183 12.43 41.48 12.59
C SER A 183 13.85 40.97 12.42
N SER A 184 14.22 40.33 11.30
CA SER A 184 15.54 39.70 11.09
C SER A 184 16.74 40.62 11.30
N ILE A 185 16.58 41.94 11.18
CA ILE A 185 17.62 42.92 11.47
C ILE A 185 18.11 42.87 12.93
N LEU A 186 17.24 42.45 13.87
CA LEU A 186 17.62 42.25 15.27
C LEU A 186 18.63 41.11 15.43
N LEU A 187 18.58 40.07 14.59
CA LEU A 187 19.54 38.97 14.57
C LEU A 187 20.96 39.40 14.12
N GLN A 188 21.08 40.59 13.51
CA GLN A 188 22.35 41.19 13.10
C GLN A 188 22.93 42.13 14.17
N SER A 189 22.21 42.39 15.27
CA SER A 189 22.72 43.23 16.37
C SER A 189 23.78 42.49 17.19
N GLN A 190 24.78 43.23 17.69
CA GLN A 190 25.89 42.63 18.42
C GLN A 190 25.43 42.13 19.80
N ILE A 191 25.69 40.85 20.09
CA ILE A 191 25.46 40.26 21.40
C ILE A 191 26.54 40.80 22.35
N ASN A 192 26.13 41.60 23.34
CA ASN A 192 26.99 42.05 24.45
C ASN A 192 27.27 40.88 25.39
N TYR A 193 28.15 39.96 24.97
CA TYR A 193 28.53 38.78 25.74
C TYR A 193 29.41 39.15 26.93
N VAL A 194 28.78 39.43 28.07
CA VAL A 194 29.44 39.39 29.38
C VAL A 194 29.61 37.92 29.75
N SER A 195 30.85 37.43 29.73
CA SER A 195 31.14 36.03 30.06
C SER A 195 30.67 35.71 31.49
N PRO A 196 29.79 34.72 31.72
CA PRO A 196 29.35 34.37 33.07
C PRO A 196 30.50 33.86 33.95
N VAL A 197 31.63 33.50 33.33
CA VAL A 197 32.86 33.03 34.00
C VAL A 197 33.82 34.18 34.32
N SER A 198 33.65 35.40 33.80
CA SER A 198 34.60 36.51 34.07
C SER A 198 34.66 36.89 35.55
N ASN A 199 33.57 36.66 36.29
CA ASN A 199 33.51 36.88 37.74
C ASN A 199 33.95 35.66 38.57
N LEU A 200 34.35 34.56 37.90
CA LEU A 200 34.79 33.30 38.52
C LEU A 200 36.30 33.05 38.38
N PHE A 201 37.01 33.85 37.57
CA PHE A 201 38.48 33.83 37.57
C PHE A 201 39.01 34.63 38.76
N PRO A 202 39.84 34.04 39.64
CA PRO A 202 40.56 34.81 40.66
C PRO A 202 41.62 35.71 39.99
N ASN A 203 41.84 36.91 40.53
CA ASN A 203 42.86 37.84 40.03
C ASN A 203 44.27 37.23 40.12
N ASN A 204 44.79 36.79 38.96
CA ASN A 204 46.14 36.23 38.83
C ASN A 204 47.18 37.33 38.52
N ASP A 205 47.34 38.28 39.43
CA ASP A 205 48.34 39.37 39.33
C ASP A 205 49.81 38.90 39.49
N PHE A 206 50.07 37.59 39.56
CA PHE A 206 51.29 37.04 40.17
C PHE A 206 52.34 36.41 39.24
N LEU A 207 52.11 36.35 37.92
CA LEU A 207 53.02 35.65 36.97
C LEU A 207 53.36 36.47 35.72
N ASN A 208 53.95 37.65 35.91
CA ASN A 208 54.61 38.40 34.83
C ASN A 208 55.90 39.07 35.31
N ASN A 209 57.02 38.34 35.28
CA ASN A 209 58.39 38.85 35.39
C ASN A 209 59.43 37.80 34.93
N ILE A 210 60.64 38.25 34.56
CA ILE A 210 61.83 37.43 34.17
C ILE A 210 61.82 36.83 32.74
N THR A 211 61.62 37.70 31.75
CA THR A 211 62.59 38.10 30.71
C THR A 211 63.76 37.19 30.27
N GLN A 212 63.96 37.11 28.93
CA GLN A 212 65.23 37.10 28.12
C GLN A 212 65.47 35.98 27.08
N GLN A 213 66.22 36.36 26.03
CA GLN A 213 66.61 35.65 24.78
C GLN A 213 68.11 35.23 24.87
N PRO A 214 68.76 34.45 23.93
CA PRO A 214 68.88 34.79 22.50
C PRO A 214 69.08 33.61 21.48
N THR A 215 69.62 33.96 20.30
CA THR A 215 69.59 33.38 18.93
C THR A 215 70.53 32.20 18.53
N ALA A 216 70.10 31.46 17.48
CA ALA A 216 70.89 30.75 16.43
C ALA A 216 71.62 29.40 16.80
N THR A 217 72.02 28.47 15.90
CA THR A 217 72.14 28.45 14.41
C THR A 217 72.11 27.01 13.77
N GLN A 218 71.52 26.85 12.57
CA GLN A 218 71.83 25.92 11.42
C GLN A 218 71.95 24.34 11.49
N PHE A 219 71.53 23.70 10.38
CA PHE A 219 71.88 22.34 9.82
C PHE A 219 71.47 21.06 10.61
N SER A 220 71.28 19.83 10.04
CA SER A 220 71.19 19.29 8.65
C SER A 220 70.52 17.89 8.55
N LYS A 221 69.67 17.65 7.52
CA LYS A 221 69.31 16.39 6.78
C LYS A 221 69.29 14.97 7.43
N ARG A 222 68.09 14.32 7.37
CA ARG A 222 67.80 12.85 7.10
C ARG A 222 68.33 11.77 8.11
N PRO A 223 67.93 10.47 8.02
CA PRO A 223 66.79 9.81 7.35
C PRO A 223 65.96 8.86 8.27
N ALA A 224 65.12 7.99 7.66
CA ALA A 224 64.10 7.13 8.28
C ALA A 224 64.57 5.86 9.05
N SER A 225 63.70 5.36 9.93
CA SER A 225 63.62 3.96 10.41
C SER A 225 62.15 3.65 10.79
N GLN A 226 61.52 2.60 10.23
CA GLN A 226 61.40 1.19 10.66
C GLN A 226 60.22 0.89 11.61
N ALA A 227 59.66 -0.32 11.48
CA ALA A 227 58.42 -0.77 12.13
C ALA A 227 58.67 -1.68 13.34
N PHE A 228 57.71 -1.75 14.25
CA PHE A 228 57.67 -2.72 15.35
C PHE A 228 56.45 -3.64 15.25
N LYS A 229 56.62 -4.90 15.67
CA LYS A 229 55.57 -5.93 15.73
C LYS A 229 55.03 -6.09 17.15
N LEU A 230 53.76 -6.46 17.26
CA LEU A 230 53.15 -6.94 18.51
C LEU A 230 53.43 -8.45 18.72
N PRO A 231 53.67 -8.91 19.96
CA PRO A 231 53.63 -10.32 20.34
C PRO A 231 52.19 -10.77 20.74
N PRO A 232 51.90 -12.08 20.80
CA PRO A 232 50.52 -12.60 20.86
C PRO A 232 50.01 -12.95 22.27
N LEU A 233 48.69 -13.07 22.41
CA LEU A 233 48.05 -13.76 23.55
C LEU A 233 48.21 -15.29 23.44
N GLN A 234 48.30 -15.96 24.59
CA GLN A 234 48.14 -17.41 24.72
C GLN A 234 46.91 -17.76 25.57
N GLN A 235 46.42 -18.99 25.38
CA GLN A 235 45.28 -19.58 26.09
C GLN A 235 45.69 -20.09 27.48
N SER A 236 44.73 -20.14 28.41
CA SER A 236 44.78 -21.09 29.55
C SER A 236 43.36 -21.46 30.01
N THR A 237 43.26 -22.57 30.73
CA THR A 237 42.00 -23.24 31.14
C THR A 237 42.01 -23.56 32.64
N THR A 238 40.97 -24.24 33.12
CA THR A 238 40.84 -24.99 34.40
C THR A 238 40.27 -24.31 35.67
N THR A 239 38.99 -24.62 35.94
CA THR A 239 38.43 -25.31 37.12
C THR A 239 39.02 -25.14 38.56
N THR A 240 38.15 -24.66 39.47
CA THR A 240 37.88 -25.12 40.87
C THR A 240 38.99 -25.27 41.93
N THR A 241 38.83 -24.61 43.09
CA THR A 241 38.56 -25.28 44.40
C THR A 241 38.16 -24.35 45.58
N ASN A 242 37.02 -24.66 46.21
CA ASN A 242 36.65 -24.74 47.65
C ASN A 242 37.12 -23.76 48.79
N ASN A 243 36.13 -23.46 49.64
CA ASN A 243 36.12 -23.36 51.13
C ASN A 243 36.73 -22.15 51.89
N LEU A 244 35.85 -21.41 52.59
CA LEU A 244 35.71 -21.26 54.07
C LEU A 244 34.72 -20.08 54.32
N SER A 245 33.89 -19.94 55.36
CA SER A 245 33.23 -20.80 56.34
C SER A 245 32.52 -19.86 57.35
N SER A 246 31.22 -20.00 57.56
CA SER A 246 30.45 -19.60 58.77
C SER A 246 30.86 -18.38 59.62
N GLN A 247 29.94 -17.42 59.80
CA GLN A 247 29.39 -17.12 61.14
C GLN A 247 28.04 -16.38 61.07
N SER A 248 27.29 -16.41 62.16
CA SER A 248 25.95 -15.81 62.32
C SER A 248 25.86 -15.15 63.69
N LEU A 249 25.01 -14.11 63.86
CA LEU A 249 24.00 -14.04 64.94
C LEU A 249 23.25 -12.68 64.99
N ARG A 250 21.91 -12.80 65.04
CA ARG A 250 20.91 -11.94 65.74
C ARG A 250 20.62 -10.49 65.30
N SER A 251 19.34 -10.16 65.53
CA SER A 251 18.52 -8.99 65.18
C SER A 251 18.12 -8.15 66.41
N VAL A 252 17.39 -7.02 66.21
CA VAL A 252 16.43 -6.29 67.13
C VAL A 252 16.68 -4.75 67.12
N PRO A 253 15.66 -3.84 67.12
CA PRO A 253 14.29 -3.86 66.54
C PRO A 253 13.92 -2.53 65.80
N LEU A 254 12.63 -2.29 65.49
CA LEU A 254 12.06 -0.96 65.15
C LEU A 254 11.51 -0.22 66.39
N PRO A 255 11.33 1.12 66.30
CA PRO A 255 10.28 1.85 67.00
C PRO A 255 9.17 2.39 66.04
N GLN A 256 7.95 2.58 66.54
CA GLN A 256 6.80 3.16 65.83
C GLN A 256 6.59 4.67 66.13
N PRO A 257 5.83 5.41 65.30
CA PRO A 257 5.47 6.81 65.52
C PRO A 257 4.24 7.00 66.44
N ASN A 258 4.02 8.22 66.93
CA ASN A 258 2.83 8.66 67.69
C ASN A 258 2.58 10.19 67.50
N PRO A 259 1.44 10.81 67.93
CA PRO A 259 0.59 11.56 66.99
C PRO A 259 0.21 13.00 67.46
N THR A 260 -1.02 13.46 67.14
CA THR A 260 -1.74 14.72 67.59
C THR A 260 -1.19 16.07 67.08
N THR A 261 -1.94 17.13 66.70
CA THR A 261 -3.39 17.40 66.44
C THR A 261 -3.55 18.71 65.59
N PRO A 262 -4.74 19.12 65.08
CA PRO A 262 -4.89 20.13 64.01
C PRO A 262 -5.30 21.57 64.45
N ILE A 263 -5.12 22.56 63.56
CA ILE A 263 -5.75 23.91 63.61
C ILE A 263 -6.22 24.35 62.19
N THR A 264 -7.34 25.07 62.13
CA THR A 264 -7.96 25.66 60.92
C THR A 264 -7.58 27.13 60.71
N THR A 265 -7.58 27.65 59.46
CA THR A 265 -8.40 28.82 59.03
C THR A 265 -8.28 29.19 57.55
N THR A 266 -9.26 29.97 57.08
CA THR A 266 -9.49 30.52 55.74
C THR A 266 -8.54 31.66 55.32
N THR A 267 -8.35 31.87 54.01
CA THR A 267 -8.79 33.12 53.32
C THR A 267 -8.65 33.06 51.79
N LYS A 268 -9.31 34.00 51.10
CA LYS A 268 -9.30 34.23 49.65
C LYS A 268 -8.75 35.65 49.38
N PRO A 269 -8.09 35.92 48.25
CA PRO A 269 -8.69 36.91 47.35
C PRO A 269 -8.48 36.60 45.85
N SER A 270 -8.93 37.52 44.98
CA SER A 270 -8.77 37.48 43.52
C SER A 270 -8.49 38.93 43.01
N PRO A 271 -8.49 39.25 41.70
CA PRO A 271 -7.27 39.73 41.03
C PRO A 271 -7.28 41.22 40.64
N LEU A 272 -6.10 41.76 40.27
CA LEU A 272 -5.97 43.10 39.68
C LEU A 272 -4.97 43.18 38.51
N ARG A 273 -5.18 44.21 37.68
CA ARG A 273 -4.50 44.55 36.41
C ARG A 273 -3.06 45.06 36.60
N PRO A 274 -2.26 45.08 35.51
CA PRO A 274 -1.82 46.39 35.00
C PRO A 274 -1.84 46.54 33.47
N ALA A 275 -1.61 47.78 33.00
CA ALA A 275 -1.33 48.20 31.62
C ALA A 275 -0.50 49.53 31.67
N PRO A 276 -0.13 50.19 30.55
CA PRO A 276 1.20 50.11 29.94
C PRO A 276 2.02 51.44 29.95
N PRO A 277 3.32 51.42 29.59
CA PRO A 277 4.13 52.63 29.31
C PRO A 277 4.57 52.77 27.82
N GLN A 278 5.19 53.91 27.45
CA GLN A 278 5.44 54.34 26.06
C GLN A 278 6.91 54.75 25.76
N SER A 279 7.41 54.38 24.57
CA SER A 279 8.26 55.15 23.60
C SER A 279 9.58 55.89 23.97
N ASN A 280 10.65 55.55 23.21
CA ASN A 280 11.65 56.43 22.54
C ASN A 280 12.78 57.14 23.35
N PRO A 281 13.88 57.67 22.71
CA PRO A 281 14.85 57.06 21.73
C PRO A 281 16.34 57.48 22.00
N ILE A 282 17.35 57.18 21.11
CA ILE A 282 18.52 58.04 20.65
C ILE A 282 19.82 57.33 20.09
N THR A 283 20.14 57.61 18.81
CA THR A 283 21.40 57.77 17.98
C THR A 283 22.80 57.06 18.13
N THR A 284 23.38 56.68 16.95
CA THR A 284 24.81 56.81 16.43
C THR A 284 25.98 55.97 17.02
N THR A 285 27.15 55.69 16.37
CA THR A 285 27.87 56.22 15.16
C THR A 285 28.87 55.21 14.47
N SER A 286 29.51 55.62 13.35
CA SER A 286 30.56 55.00 12.46
C SER A 286 31.89 54.48 13.11
N SER A 287 32.76 53.64 12.48
CA SER A 287 33.67 53.97 11.33
C SER A 287 34.56 52.82 10.73
N SER A 288 35.08 53.05 9.50
CA SER A 288 36.30 52.58 8.71
C SER A 288 37.29 51.47 9.19
N SER A 289 38.22 50.86 8.40
CA SER A 289 38.97 51.27 7.17
C SER A 289 39.71 50.13 6.38
N THR A 290 40.24 50.43 5.17
CA THR A 290 41.48 49.91 4.47
C THR A 290 41.78 48.39 4.36
N THR A 291 41.85 47.68 3.21
CA THR A 291 42.64 47.76 1.93
C THR A 291 44.09 47.25 1.93
N THR A 292 44.41 46.31 1.01
CA THR A 292 45.68 46.30 0.20
C THR A 292 45.62 45.30 -0.97
N THR A 293 46.53 45.42 -1.95
CA THR A 293 46.49 44.78 -3.30
C THR A 293 47.78 44.06 -3.67
N THR A 294 47.75 43.15 -4.66
CA THR A 294 48.91 42.89 -5.57
C THR A 294 48.50 42.24 -6.90
N THR A 295 49.44 42.13 -7.86
CA THR A 295 49.21 42.00 -9.31
C THR A 295 50.11 40.96 -9.99
N ALA A 296 49.69 40.33 -11.12
CA ALA A 296 50.50 40.14 -12.36
C ALA A 296 49.81 39.27 -13.45
N THR A 297 50.30 39.38 -14.70
CA THR A 297 49.94 38.65 -15.95
C THR A 297 51.25 38.47 -16.79
N PRO A 298 51.32 38.02 -18.09
CA PRO A 298 50.36 37.33 -19.00
C PRO A 298 51.00 36.12 -19.79
N PHE A 299 50.33 35.64 -20.87
CA PHE A 299 50.87 34.83 -22.01
C PHE A 299 51.21 33.32 -21.77
N SER A 300 51.28 32.38 -22.77
CA SER A 300 51.12 32.41 -24.25
C SER A 300 50.94 31.00 -24.91
N LYS A 301 50.21 30.94 -26.05
CA LYS A 301 50.30 29.96 -27.20
C LYS A 301 49.75 28.52 -27.07
N ARG A 302 49.53 27.93 -28.26
CA ARG A 302 48.96 26.60 -28.62
C ARG A 302 49.80 26.00 -29.76
N PRO A 303 49.94 24.66 -29.89
CA PRO A 303 49.97 24.08 -31.25
C PRO A 303 49.30 22.70 -31.43
N ALA A 304 48.89 22.47 -32.68
CA ALA A 304 48.87 21.22 -33.48
C ALA A 304 48.32 19.86 -32.96
N SER A 305 47.59 19.21 -33.87
CA SER A 305 47.02 17.86 -33.87
C SER A 305 48.01 16.72 -34.16
N GLN A 306 47.67 15.49 -33.76
CA GLN A 306 48.05 14.26 -34.48
C GLN A 306 46.86 13.29 -34.59
N THR A 307 46.94 12.36 -35.55
CA THR A 307 45.85 11.44 -35.96
C THR A 307 46.39 10.01 -36.03
N PHE A 308 45.62 9.00 -35.61
CA PHE A 308 45.97 7.59 -35.81
C PHE A 308 44.84 6.80 -36.46
N LYS A 309 45.23 5.83 -37.31
CA LYS A 309 44.37 4.84 -37.97
C LYS A 309 44.62 3.45 -37.37
N LEU A 310 43.63 2.56 -37.46
CA LEU A 310 43.81 1.12 -37.28
C LEU A 310 43.26 0.34 -38.49
N PRO A 311 43.78 -0.87 -38.80
CA PRO A 311 43.48 -1.60 -40.04
C PRO A 311 42.34 -2.64 -39.90
N PRO A 312 41.72 -3.07 -41.02
CA PRO A 312 40.73 -4.16 -41.07
C PRO A 312 41.31 -5.50 -41.55
N GLN A 313 40.66 -6.62 -41.21
CA GLN A 313 40.62 -7.90 -41.96
C GLN A 313 39.37 -8.73 -41.51
N PRO A 314 38.91 -9.76 -42.26
CA PRO A 314 37.53 -10.27 -42.22
C PRO A 314 37.39 -11.72 -41.68
N PHE A 315 36.18 -12.31 -41.78
CA PHE A 315 35.99 -13.66 -42.38
C PHE A 315 34.53 -13.88 -42.87
N GLN A 316 34.18 -15.09 -43.32
CA GLN A 316 33.17 -15.37 -44.38
C GLN A 316 31.90 -16.12 -43.94
N GLN A 317 30.94 -16.25 -44.87
CA GLN A 317 29.71 -17.06 -44.77
C GLN A 317 29.89 -18.45 -45.41
N GLU A 318 29.08 -19.44 -44.98
CA GLU A 318 28.69 -20.60 -45.80
C GLU A 318 27.19 -20.93 -45.62
N GLN A 319 26.63 -21.67 -46.57
CA GLN A 319 25.24 -22.14 -46.60
C GLN A 319 25.19 -23.66 -46.74
N GLN A 320 24.24 -24.34 -46.08
CA GLN A 320 23.83 -25.71 -46.44
C GLN A 320 22.31 -25.91 -46.28
N THR A 321 21.77 -26.88 -47.01
CA THR A 321 20.32 -27.16 -47.17
C THR A 321 19.88 -28.48 -46.54
N PRO A 322 18.62 -28.65 -46.14
CA PRO A 322 18.15 -29.82 -45.38
C PRO A 322 17.74 -31.02 -46.23
N THR A 323 17.85 -32.22 -45.65
CA THR A 323 17.34 -33.50 -46.20
C THR A 323 16.26 -34.13 -45.31
N LYS A 324 15.61 -35.20 -45.79
CA LYS A 324 14.28 -35.67 -45.35
C LYS A 324 14.29 -37.17 -45.01
N PRO A 325 13.61 -37.63 -43.95
CA PRO A 325 13.28 -39.06 -43.79
C PRO A 325 11.78 -39.39 -43.64
N THR A 326 11.33 -40.21 -44.60
CA THR A 326 10.41 -41.37 -44.58
C THR A 326 9.57 -41.73 -43.32
N THR A 327 8.33 -42.16 -43.58
CA THR A 327 7.35 -42.77 -42.63
C THR A 327 7.30 -44.31 -42.71
N PHE A 328 7.01 -45.01 -41.60
CA PHE A 328 6.39 -46.36 -41.61
C PHE A 328 5.51 -46.61 -40.36
N PRO A 329 4.44 -47.45 -40.41
CA PRO A 329 3.47 -47.61 -39.31
C PRO A 329 3.37 -49.04 -38.73
N PHE A 330 2.70 -49.21 -37.58
CA PHE A 330 2.19 -50.51 -37.12
C PHE A 330 0.77 -50.45 -36.51
N LYS A 331 0.07 -51.58 -36.58
CA LYS A 331 -1.23 -51.86 -35.93
C LYS A 331 -1.06 -53.06 -34.99
N LEU A 332 -1.84 -53.12 -33.91
CA LEU A 332 -2.08 -54.36 -33.15
C LEU A 332 -3.57 -54.62 -32.96
N LYS A 333 -3.93 -55.89 -32.73
CA LYS A 333 -5.27 -56.40 -32.43
C LYS A 333 -5.33 -56.87 -30.97
N PRO A 334 -6.52 -56.91 -30.34
CA PRO A 334 -6.67 -57.35 -28.94
C PRO A 334 -6.69 -58.87 -28.79
N VAL A 335 -6.39 -59.34 -27.58
CA VAL A 335 -6.59 -60.72 -27.09
C VAL A 335 -7.24 -60.65 -25.70
N ALA A 336 -8.00 -61.68 -25.32
CA ALA A 336 -8.98 -61.63 -24.23
C ALA A 336 -8.44 -61.91 -22.82
N VAL A 337 -9.21 -61.50 -21.82
CA VAL A 337 -9.03 -61.79 -20.38
C VAL A 337 -9.69 -63.13 -20.02
N ASN A 338 -9.15 -63.84 -19.01
CA ASN A 338 -9.81 -64.98 -18.36
C ASN A 338 -9.61 -64.92 -16.83
N ASN A 339 -10.58 -65.43 -16.07
CA ASN A 339 -10.68 -65.32 -14.62
C ASN A 339 -9.93 -66.44 -13.85
N VAL A 340 -9.36 -66.12 -12.69
CA VAL A 340 -9.17 -67.05 -11.56
C VAL A 340 -9.43 -66.30 -10.24
N THR A 341 -9.85 -67.00 -9.18
CA THR A 341 -10.37 -66.48 -7.90
C THR A 341 -9.42 -66.80 -6.72
N THR A 342 -9.75 -66.37 -5.49
CA THR A 342 -9.17 -66.75 -4.17
C THR A 342 -7.79 -66.15 -3.80
N SER A 343 -7.37 -66.03 -2.52
CA SER A 343 -8.08 -65.77 -1.24
C SER A 343 -7.06 -65.48 -0.10
N SER A 344 -7.56 -65.10 1.09
CA SER A 344 -6.96 -65.26 2.44
C SER A 344 -5.74 -64.42 2.90
N ASN A 345 -5.85 -63.96 4.15
CA ASN A 345 -4.82 -63.42 5.09
C ASN A 345 -3.80 -64.55 5.50
N PRO A 346 -2.73 -64.37 6.36
CA PRO A 346 -2.55 -63.31 7.37
C PRO A 346 -1.09 -62.87 7.76
N THR A 347 -0.99 -62.16 8.90
CA THR A 347 0.12 -62.05 9.89
C THR A 347 1.41 -61.23 9.64
N THR A 348 1.47 -60.08 10.33
CA THR A 348 2.55 -59.53 11.19
C THR A 348 3.97 -60.15 11.19
N SER A 349 4.98 -59.27 11.03
CA SER A 349 6.30 -59.36 11.71
C SER A 349 6.96 -57.99 11.87
N THR A 350 7.68 -57.75 12.96
CA THR A 350 8.42 -56.50 13.27
C THR A 350 9.78 -56.39 12.55
N PRO A 351 10.35 -55.17 12.38
CA PRO A 351 11.51 -54.94 11.52
C PRO A 351 12.87 -55.20 12.19
N THR A 352 13.86 -55.56 11.37
CA THR A 352 15.30 -55.59 11.72
C THR A 352 16.09 -54.52 10.96
N THR A 353 17.23 -54.13 11.53
CA THR A 353 18.09 -53.02 11.08
C THR A 353 18.71 -53.22 9.70
N SER A 354 18.64 -52.21 8.84
CA SER A 354 19.31 -52.16 7.53
C SER A 354 20.71 -51.51 7.61
N THR A 355 21.70 -52.14 6.99
CA THR A 355 23.07 -51.62 6.84
C THR A 355 23.26 -50.73 5.60
N ILE A 356 24.37 -49.97 5.58
CA ILE A 356 24.73 -48.96 4.57
C ILE A 356 25.15 -49.62 3.23
N PRO A 357 24.67 -49.12 2.06
CA PRO A 357 25.22 -49.46 0.75
C PRO A 357 26.32 -48.50 0.28
N THR A 358 27.28 -49.02 -0.49
CA THR A 358 28.55 -48.35 -0.88
C THR A 358 28.41 -47.38 -2.06
N ILE A 359 29.20 -46.29 -2.05
CA ILE A 359 29.30 -45.30 -3.14
C ILE A 359 30.20 -45.82 -4.28
N VAL A 360 29.81 -45.56 -5.54
CA VAL A 360 30.62 -45.80 -6.76
C VAL A 360 31.01 -44.44 -7.38
N PRO A 361 32.29 -44.21 -7.77
CA PRO A 361 32.77 -42.87 -8.12
C PRO A 361 32.52 -42.44 -9.57
N PHE A 362 32.35 -41.14 -9.79
CA PHE A 362 32.31 -40.51 -11.12
C PHE A 362 33.55 -39.65 -11.43
N SER A 363 33.74 -39.33 -12.71
CA SER A 363 35.02 -38.89 -13.28
C SER A 363 35.40 -37.42 -13.02
N LYS A 364 36.70 -37.13 -13.16
CA LYS A 364 37.34 -35.82 -12.95
C LYS A 364 37.11 -34.86 -14.14
N ARG A 365 37.06 -33.55 -13.86
CA ARG A 365 37.31 -32.47 -14.84
C ARG A 365 38.64 -31.74 -14.52
N PRO A 366 39.31 -31.10 -15.49
CA PRO A 366 40.61 -30.47 -15.30
C PRO A 366 40.52 -29.06 -14.69
N ALA A 367 41.62 -28.58 -14.13
CA ALA A 367 41.72 -27.26 -13.49
C ALA A 367 41.95 -26.12 -14.49
N SER A 368 41.37 -24.94 -14.19
CA SER A 368 41.60 -23.68 -14.90
C SER A 368 42.78 -22.89 -14.31
N GLN A 369 43.47 -22.13 -15.16
CA GLN A 369 44.74 -21.45 -14.83
C GLN A 369 44.54 -20.10 -14.12
N THR A 370 45.46 -19.75 -13.22
CA THR A 370 45.45 -18.47 -12.49
C THR A 370 46.05 -17.33 -13.33
N PHE A 371 45.27 -16.28 -13.62
CA PHE A 371 45.79 -15.03 -14.17
C PHE A 371 45.99 -13.99 -13.05
N LYS A 372 47.14 -13.29 -13.07
CA LYS A 372 47.36 -12.07 -12.28
C LYS A 372 47.04 -10.85 -13.12
N LEU A 373 46.35 -9.86 -12.55
CA LEU A 373 46.17 -8.54 -13.16
C LEU A 373 47.19 -7.52 -12.62
N PRO A 374 47.58 -6.51 -13.42
CA PRO A 374 48.52 -5.46 -13.03
C PRO A 374 47.82 -4.33 -12.23
N PRO A 375 48.57 -3.52 -11.47
CA PRO A 375 48.02 -2.37 -10.74
C PRO A 375 47.60 -1.23 -11.69
N GLN A 376 46.45 -0.60 -11.40
CA GLN A 376 46.04 0.66 -12.03
C GLN A 376 46.35 1.88 -11.14
N PRO A 377 46.50 3.09 -11.72
CA PRO A 377 47.02 4.27 -11.01
C PRO A 377 45.92 5.08 -10.30
N LEU A 378 46.30 5.74 -9.20
CA LEU A 378 45.44 6.76 -8.57
C LEU A 378 45.26 7.96 -9.51
N GLN A 379 44.03 8.47 -9.62
CA GLN A 379 43.76 9.81 -10.10
C GLN A 379 43.38 10.72 -8.93
N GLN A 380 44.04 11.87 -8.84
CA GLN A 380 43.71 12.92 -7.88
C GLN A 380 42.67 13.86 -8.50
N GLN A 381 41.58 14.14 -7.78
CA GLN A 381 40.64 15.20 -8.17
C GLN A 381 41.17 16.57 -7.71
N GLN A 382 40.92 17.61 -8.51
CA GLN A 382 41.09 19.01 -8.10
C GLN A 382 39.78 19.79 -8.34
N PRO A 383 39.47 20.81 -7.50
CA PRO A 383 38.19 21.49 -7.52
C PRO A 383 38.07 22.55 -8.63
N ILE A 384 36.83 22.83 -9.04
CA ILE A 384 36.48 23.86 -10.02
C ILE A 384 35.93 25.10 -9.27
N PRO A 385 36.48 26.32 -9.49
CA PRO A 385 35.97 27.54 -8.86
C PRO A 385 34.88 28.23 -9.69
N SER A 386 33.87 28.79 -9.02
CA SER A 386 32.83 29.65 -9.59
C SER A 386 33.08 31.14 -9.27
N GLN A 387 32.62 32.06 -10.13
CA GLN A 387 32.61 33.51 -9.86
C GLN A 387 31.27 34.17 -10.19
N PRO A 388 30.87 35.24 -9.47
CA PRO A 388 29.58 35.91 -9.66
C PRO A 388 29.62 37.05 -10.67
N ILE A 389 28.46 37.38 -11.25
CA ILE A 389 28.24 38.58 -12.07
C ILE A 389 27.54 39.63 -11.20
N GLN A 390 28.06 40.86 -11.18
CA GLN A 390 27.37 42.03 -10.61
C GLN A 390 26.65 42.82 -11.70
N SER A 391 25.49 43.40 -11.36
CA SER A 391 24.89 44.51 -12.11
C SER A 391 24.31 45.53 -11.12
N THR A 392 24.49 46.82 -11.41
CA THR A 392 24.08 47.92 -10.52
C THR A 392 23.05 48.80 -11.19
N LEU A 393 22.06 49.26 -10.42
CA LEU A 393 21.09 50.28 -10.84
C LEU A 393 20.63 51.10 -9.62
N LYS A 394 20.40 52.40 -9.83
CA LYS A 394 20.20 53.39 -8.75
C LYS A 394 18.71 53.66 -8.51
N GLN A 395 18.34 53.91 -7.26
CA GLN A 395 17.04 54.48 -6.87
C GLN A 395 17.08 56.02 -6.86
N THR A 396 15.92 56.65 -7.06
CA THR A 396 15.61 58.01 -6.61
C THR A 396 14.17 58.07 -6.10
N ASN A 397 13.93 58.70 -4.97
CA ASN A 397 12.61 58.80 -4.30
C ASN A 397 11.99 60.20 -4.49
N ASN A 398 10.65 60.31 -4.36
CA ASN A 398 9.89 61.29 -3.53
C ASN A 398 8.49 61.61 -4.08
N VAL A 399 7.42 61.26 -3.34
CA VAL A 399 6.06 61.87 -3.43
C VAL A 399 5.40 61.84 -2.01
N PRO A 400 4.66 62.89 -1.56
CA PRO A 400 4.09 63.02 -0.21
C PRO A 400 2.57 62.61 -0.09
N PRO A 401 1.90 62.71 1.09
CA PRO A 401 0.73 61.87 1.47
C PRO A 401 -0.69 62.41 1.13
N PRO A 402 -1.75 61.59 1.25
CA PRO A 402 -3.14 61.92 0.84
C PRO A 402 -3.99 62.67 1.90
N ARG A 403 -5.17 63.14 1.49
CA ARG A 403 -6.26 63.71 2.32
C ARG A 403 -7.55 62.87 2.25
N PRO A 404 -8.45 62.97 3.25
CA PRO A 404 -9.66 62.13 3.37
C PRO A 404 -10.84 62.60 2.50
N ILE A 405 -11.82 61.72 2.29
CA ILE A 405 -13.07 61.98 1.53
C ILE A 405 -14.30 61.64 2.39
N ASN A 406 -15.38 62.39 2.17
CA ASN A 406 -16.62 62.43 2.95
C ASN A 406 -17.73 61.55 2.30
N PRO A 407 -18.45 60.68 3.04
CA PRO A 407 -19.49 59.83 2.47
C PRO A 407 -20.90 60.46 2.52
N ASN A 408 -21.45 60.87 1.36
CA ASN A 408 -22.91 60.90 1.09
C ASN A 408 -23.26 61.34 -0.34
N ALA A 409 -24.01 60.51 -1.07
CA ALA A 409 -25.07 60.88 -2.03
C ALA A 409 -25.52 59.65 -2.86
N LEU A 410 -26.83 59.40 -2.96
CA LEU A 410 -27.43 58.34 -3.79
C LEU A 410 -28.53 58.94 -4.67
N SER A 411 -28.52 58.68 -5.99
CA SER A 411 -29.64 59.04 -6.88
C SER A 411 -29.73 58.15 -8.13
N LYS A 412 -30.89 58.17 -8.80
CA LYS A 412 -31.33 57.17 -9.80
C LYS A 412 -31.05 57.61 -11.26
N PRO A 413 -30.94 56.67 -12.22
CA PRO A 413 -31.16 56.91 -13.64
C PRO A 413 -32.47 56.27 -14.17
N THR A 414 -33.07 56.81 -15.25
CA THR A 414 -34.16 56.16 -16.02
C THR A 414 -34.25 56.73 -17.45
N GLN A 415 -34.47 55.87 -18.46
CA GLN A 415 -34.59 56.14 -19.92
C GLN A 415 -33.32 56.68 -20.64
N PRO A 416 -33.14 56.32 -21.94
CA PRO A 416 -33.61 57.20 -23.03
C PRO A 416 -34.23 56.46 -24.25
N THR A 417 -34.77 57.23 -25.22
CA THR A 417 -35.30 56.82 -26.55
C THR A 417 -35.22 58.03 -27.54
N PRO A 418 -35.52 57.90 -28.85
CA PRO A 418 -35.18 56.82 -29.80
C PRO A 418 -34.64 57.32 -31.18
N SER A 419 -34.10 56.41 -32.01
CA SER A 419 -33.79 56.60 -33.45
C SER A 419 -33.38 55.25 -34.09
N THR A 420 -33.64 54.89 -35.37
CA THR A 420 -34.60 55.41 -36.38
C THR A 420 -35.15 54.23 -37.25
N GLN A 421 -35.00 54.23 -38.59
CA GLN A 421 -35.55 53.23 -39.56
C GLN A 421 -34.71 53.25 -40.89
N PRO A 422 -34.88 52.35 -41.91
CA PRO A 422 -36.16 51.78 -42.39
C PRO A 422 -36.21 50.31 -42.94
N THR A 423 -37.43 49.93 -43.36
CA THR A 423 -37.84 48.88 -44.35
C THR A 423 -38.04 47.40 -43.95
N GLN A 424 -38.98 46.76 -44.66
CA GLN A 424 -39.64 45.44 -44.48
C GLN A 424 -39.98 44.84 -45.89
N PRO A 425 -40.56 43.62 -46.07
CA PRO A 425 -41.20 42.65 -45.14
C PRO A 425 -40.47 41.25 -45.19
N ALA A 426 -41.01 40.00 -45.16
CA ALA A 426 -42.38 39.43 -45.21
C ALA A 426 -42.50 37.95 -44.72
N ILE A 427 -43.75 37.56 -44.38
CA ILE A 427 -44.54 36.33 -44.71
C ILE A 427 -43.73 35.14 -45.35
N SER A 428 -43.75 33.86 -44.91
CA SER A 428 -44.90 33.03 -44.48
C SER A 428 -44.57 31.68 -43.75
N VAL A 429 -45.49 31.20 -42.90
CA VAL A 429 -46.01 29.79 -42.73
C VAL A 429 -45.06 28.58 -42.46
N SER A 430 -44.99 28.23 -41.16
CA SER A 430 -45.20 26.89 -40.52
C SER A 430 -44.33 25.62 -40.73
N LYS A 431 -43.96 25.07 -39.56
CA LYS A 431 -43.80 23.64 -39.15
C LYS A 431 -42.55 22.85 -39.57
N PRO A 432 -42.14 21.83 -38.76
CA PRO A 432 -40.74 21.43 -38.69
C PRO A 432 -40.45 20.01 -39.23
N ASN A 433 -39.19 19.77 -39.57
CA ASN A 433 -38.58 18.45 -39.60
C ASN A 433 -37.18 18.53 -38.97
N SER A 434 -36.81 17.48 -38.22
CA SER A 434 -35.52 17.39 -37.52
C SER A 434 -34.40 16.89 -38.44
N PHE A 435 -33.20 17.48 -38.39
CA PHE A 435 -31.97 16.73 -38.64
C PHE A 435 -30.73 17.35 -37.99
N SER A 436 -29.77 16.49 -37.66
CA SER A 436 -28.36 16.77 -37.29
C SER A 436 -27.52 16.98 -38.56
N PRO A 437 -26.18 17.22 -38.56
CA PRO A 437 -25.26 17.50 -37.44
C PRO A 437 -24.32 18.70 -37.69
N PHE A 438 -23.31 18.90 -36.83
CA PHE A 438 -22.01 19.44 -37.28
C PHE A 438 -20.84 18.63 -36.73
N LYS A 439 -19.73 18.61 -37.48
CA LYS A 439 -18.60 17.68 -37.30
C LYS A 439 -17.59 18.18 -36.25
N ARG A 440 -16.94 17.25 -35.55
CA ARG A 440 -15.74 17.49 -34.73
C ARG A 440 -14.51 16.94 -35.46
N SER A 441 -13.38 17.63 -35.40
CA SER A 441 -12.13 17.19 -36.02
C SER A 441 -11.26 16.38 -35.05
N GLU A 442 -10.57 15.40 -35.61
CA GLU A 442 -9.38 14.74 -35.03
C GLU A 442 -8.17 15.75 -35.08
N ASN A 443 -6.95 15.49 -34.63
CA ASN A 443 -6.26 14.26 -34.19
C ASN A 443 -5.09 14.66 -33.26
N ILE A 444 -4.82 13.94 -32.17
CA ILE A 444 -3.49 13.88 -31.54
C ILE A 444 -3.23 12.41 -31.17
N LYS A 445 -2.18 11.82 -31.74
CA LYS A 445 -1.78 10.43 -31.48
C LYS A 445 -1.04 10.30 -30.15
N ARG A 446 -1.10 9.11 -29.55
CA ARG A 446 -0.27 8.70 -28.41
C ARG A 446 0.40 7.37 -28.75
N ASP A 447 1.58 7.43 -29.36
CA ASP A 447 2.30 6.24 -29.84
C ASP A 447 3.14 5.54 -28.73
N ASN A 448 2.87 5.85 -27.46
CA ASN A 448 3.61 5.34 -26.28
C ASN A 448 2.93 4.12 -25.62
N VAL A 449 2.79 3.02 -26.37
CA VAL A 449 2.56 1.71 -25.76
C VAL A 449 3.92 1.13 -25.37
N LEU A 450 4.15 0.85 -24.08
CA LEU A 450 5.34 0.12 -23.65
C LEU A 450 5.28 -1.32 -24.17
N PRO A 451 6.42 -1.93 -24.56
CA PRO A 451 6.46 -3.35 -24.93
C PRO A 451 6.04 -4.22 -23.73
N PRO A 452 5.65 -5.50 -23.96
CA PRO A 452 5.45 -6.44 -22.87
C PRO A 452 6.75 -6.62 -22.07
N ALA A 453 6.62 -6.85 -20.76
CA ALA A 453 7.78 -7.03 -19.89
C ALA A 453 8.66 -8.21 -20.36
N PRO A 454 10.00 -8.06 -20.41
CA PRO A 454 10.87 -9.22 -20.40
C PRO A 454 10.68 -9.99 -19.08
N PRO A 455 10.97 -11.31 -19.04
CA PRO A 455 11.02 -12.09 -17.80
C PRO A 455 11.87 -11.41 -16.73
N LEU A 456 11.54 -11.60 -15.45
CA LEU A 456 12.11 -10.82 -14.34
C LEU A 456 13.65 -10.92 -14.30
N ASN A 457 14.21 -12.12 -14.46
CA ASN A 457 15.66 -12.34 -14.60
C ASN A 457 16.34 -11.60 -15.77
N LYS A 458 15.61 -11.24 -16.84
CA LYS A 458 16.12 -10.38 -17.93
C LYS A 458 15.84 -8.91 -17.68
N LEU A 459 14.77 -8.57 -16.96
CA LEU A 459 14.44 -7.19 -16.61
C LEU A 459 15.49 -6.60 -15.66
N ILE A 460 15.99 -7.39 -14.70
CA ILE A 460 17.03 -6.97 -13.74
C ILE A 460 18.27 -6.36 -14.43
N ASP A 461 18.68 -6.91 -15.59
CA ASP A 461 19.82 -6.45 -16.38
C ASP A 461 19.42 -5.55 -17.59
N ASP A 462 18.12 -5.26 -17.80
CA ASP A 462 17.67 -4.33 -18.85
C ASP A 462 17.82 -2.86 -18.39
N HIS A 463 19.08 -2.47 -18.26
CA HIS A 463 19.51 -1.12 -17.88
C HIS A 463 18.92 -0.03 -18.79
N GLN A 464 18.72 -0.32 -20.08
CA GLN A 464 18.14 0.62 -21.04
C GLN A 464 16.63 0.81 -20.82
N LEU A 465 15.89 -0.23 -20.45
CA LEU A 465 14.49 -0.12 -20.04
C LEU A 465 14.35 0.56 -18.67
N HIS A 466 15.24 0.26 -17.71
CA HIS A 466 15.29 0.98 -16.43
C HIS A 466 15.49 2.48 -16.64
N LYS A 467 16.45 2.87 -17.48
CA LYS A 467 16.66 4.27 -17.87
C LYS A 467 15.40 4.87 -18.51
N LYS A 468 14.83 4.21 -19.51
CA LYS A 468 13.60 4.67 -20.20
C LYS A 468 12.40 4.88 -19.27
N LEU A 469 12.30 4.12 -18.18
CA LEU A 469 11.27 4.28 -17.16
C LEU A 469 11.60 5.41 -16.18
N TRP A 470 12.79 5.38 -15.57
CA TRP A 470 13.08 6.12 -14.33
C TRP A 470 14.09 7.27 -14.47
N ASP A 471 14.72 7.46 -15.62
CA ASP A 471 15.56 8.64 -15.93
C ASP A 471 14.68 9.80 -16.43
N LYS A 472 13.79 10.27 -15.55
CA LYS A 472 12.81 11.34 -15.80
C LYS A 472 12.64 12.24 -14.58
N LYS A 473 11.99 13.39 -14.77
CA LYS A 473 11.49 14.21 -13.66
C LYS A 473 10.26 13.54 -13.02
N TYR A 474 10.25 13.49 -11.69
CA TYR A 474 9.18 12.92 -10.87
C TYR A 474 8.87 13.82 -9.67
N LYS A 475 7.64 13.74 -9.16
CA LYS A 475 7.20 14.34 -7.88
C LYS A 475 6.40 13.34 -7.06
N LEU A 476 6.27 13.60 -5.76
CA LEU A 476 5.35 12.88 -4.88
C LEU A 476 4.00 13.63 -4.83
N VAL A 477 2.91 12.92 -5.10
CA VAL A 477 1.54 13.41 -4.93
C VAL A 477 0.96 12.78 -3.67
N LYS A 478 0.66 13.61 -2.67
CA LYS A 478 -0.05 13.22 -1.44
C LYS A 478 -1.55 13.38 -1.67
N THR A 479 -2.32 12.32 -1.43
CA THR A 479 -3.79 12.31 -1.52
C THR A 479 -4.36 11.87 -0.18
N TYR A 480 -5.14 12.71 0.49
CA TYR A 480 -5.81 12.34 1.74
C TYR A 480 -6.69 11.10 1.52
N ASN A 481 -6.56 10.10 2.39
CA ASN A 481 -7.29 8.84 2.31
C ASN A 481 -8.42 8.82 3.35
N TYR A 482 -8.07 8.83 4.63
CA TYR A 482 -9.01 8.89 5.75
C TYR A 482 -8.31 9.21 7.08
N SER A 483 -9.10 9.65 8.06
CA SER A 483 -8.67 9.82 9.45
C SER A 483 -8.94 8.55 10.27
N VAL A 484 -8.05 8.23 11.20
CA VAL A 484 -8.28 7.21 12.23
C VAL A 484 -7.91 7.74 13.62
N SER A 485 -8.60 7.24 14.63
CA SER A 485 -8.08 7.19 15.99
C SER A 485 -7.64 5.77 16.30
N ALA A 486 -6.42 5.59 16.81
CA ALA A 486 -5.89 4.29 17.21
C ALA A 486 -5.59 4.30 18.71
N GLU A 487 -6.06 3.28 19.44
CA GLU A 487 -5.64 2.99 20.81
C GLU A 487 -4.75 1.74 20.80
N TYR A 488 -3.45 1.94 21.00
CA TYR A 488 -2.44 0.88 20.95
C TYR A 488 -1.92 0.57 22.36
N LYS A 489 -2.20 -0.64 22.83
CA LYS A 489 -1.87 -1.10 24.18
C LYS A 489 -0.75 -2.14 24.12
N VAL A 490 0.23 -1.98 24.99
CA VAL A 490 1.26 -2.98 25.27
C VAL A 490 1.13 -3.42 26.72
N VAL A 491 0.71 -4.66 26.89
CA VAL A 491 0.41 -5.27 28.19
C VAL A 491 1.61 -6.10 28.63
N LEU A 492 2.15 -5.75 29.80
CA LEU A 492 3.31 -6.39 30.43
C LEU A 492 2.82 -7.17 31.65
N LYS A 493 2.97 -8.49 31.65
CA LYS A 493 2.73 -9.35 32.82
C LYS A 493 4.00 -10.09 33.19
N PHE A 494 4.46 -9.92 34.41
CA PHE A 494 5.55 -10.67 35.02
C PHE A 494 5.00 -11.86 35.85
N LYS A 495 5.83 -12.84 36.20
CA LYS A 495 5.42 -13.90 37.15
C LYS A 495 5.22 -13.34 38.58
N PRO A 496 4.23 -13.79 39.37
CA PRO A 496 3.90 -13.24 40.71
C PRO A 496 5.06 -13.09 41.71
N GLU A 497 6.06 -13.95 41.61
CA GLU A 497 7.28 -13.96 42.41
C GLU A 497 8.30 -12.86 42.03
N SER A 498 8.07 -12.15 40.92
CA SER A 498 8.96 -11.11 40.38
C SER A 498 8.96 -9.85 41.25
N LYS A 499 10.11 -9.51 41.84
CA LYS A 499 10.32 -8.26 42.58
C LYS A 499 10.97 -7.22 41.68
N LEU A 500 10.21 -6.21 41.27
CA LEU A 500 10.67 -5.15 40.36
C LEU A 500 11.17 -3.94 41.17
N SER A 501 12.46 -3.58 41.00
CA SER A 501 13.01 -2.30 41.50
C SER A 501 12.47 -1.12 40.72
N SER A 502 12.31 -1.32 39.41
CA SER A 502 11.88 -0.29 38.47
C SER A 502 11.39 -0.92 37.18
N VAL A 503 10.49 -0.21 36.50
CA VAL A 503 10.09 -0.47 35.12
C VAL A 503 10.42 0.77 34.30
N LYS A 504 11.33 0.62 33.34
CA LYS A 504 11.65 1.64 32.34
C LYS A 504 11.03 1.25 31.00
N VAL A 505 10.34 2.20 30.36
CA VAL A 505 9.68 1.99 29.07
C VAL A 505 10.09 3.10 28.12
N TRP A 506 10.45 2.74 26.88
CA TRP A 506 10.71 3.67 25.80
C TRP A 506 9.80 3.37 24.62
N MET A 507 9.14 4.40 24.09
CA MET A 507 8.27 4.30 22.92
C MET A 507 8.51 5.51 22.03
N ALA A 508 8.69 5.28 20.73
CA ALA A 508 8.80 6.36 19.75
C ALA A 508 7.49 7.16 19.70
N ILE A 509 7.57 8.49 19.64
CA ILE A 509 6.42 9.36 19.42
C ILE A 509 6.15 9.40 17.91
N PRO A 510 4.96 9.02 17.41
CA PRO A 510 4.68 9.09 15.97
C PRO A 510 4.82 10.52 15.45
N GLU A 511 5.43 10.66 14.28
CA GLU A 511 5.70 11.96 13.66
C GLU A 511 4.93 12.13 12.34
N SER A 512 4.62 13.37 11.98
CA SER A 512 3.96 13.71 10.71
C SER A 512 4.95 13.59 9.56
N ILE A 513 4.69 12.70 8.60
CA ILE A 513 5.58 12.39 7.47
C ILE A 513 4.78 12.30 6.17
N ASN A 514 5.37 11.75 5.09
CA ASN A 514 4.75 11.81 3.76
C ASN A 514 3.38 11.13 3.66
N ASN A 515 3.16 10.04 4.41
CA ASN A 515 1.93 9.26 4.39
C ASN A 515 0.98 9.53 5.58
N GLN A 516 1.33 10.39 6.53
CA GLN A 516 0.51 10.64 7.72
C GLN A 516 0.72 12.03 8.34
N ILE A 517 -0.35 12.62 8.89
CA ILE A 517 -0.29 13.81 9.75
C ILE A 517 -0.88 13.47 11.11
N ILE A 518 -0.06 13.57 12.16
CA ILE A 518 -0.47 13.34 13.55
C ILE A 518 -1.21 14.59 14.06
N LYS A 519 -2.46 14.41 14.48
CA LYS A 519 -3.29 15.44 15.12
C LYS A 519 -3.12 15.47 16.63
N ASN A 520 -3.02 14.29 17.23
CA ASN A 520 -2.93 14.10 18.67
C ASN A 520 -2.17 12.80 18.93
N ALA A 521 -1.23 12.81 19.87
CA ALA A 521 -0.49 11.64 20.30
C ALA A 521 -0.30 11.72 21.82
N THR A 522 -0.90 10.80 22.56
CA THR A 522 -0.77 10.72 24.02
C THR A 522 -0.42 9.31 24.44
N MET A 523 0.39 9.16 25.48
CA MET A 523 0.88 7.86 25.92
C MET A 523 0.88 7.83 27.45
N LYS A 524 0.27 6.79 28.01
CA LYS A 524 0.04 6.64 29.46
C LYS A 524 0.41 5.24 29.90
N ILE A 525 0.98 5.10 31.10
CA ILE A 525 1.23 3.79 31.72
C ILE A 525 0.29 3.61 32.93
N TYR A 526 -0.46 2.52 32.90
CA TYR A 526 -1.44 2.16 33.92
C TYR A 526 -1.00 0.94 34.72
N ASP A 527 -1.40 0.90 35.98
CA ASP A 527 -1.54 -0.32 36.76
C ASP A 527 -2.57 -1.23 36.08
N GLY A 528 -2.17 -2.41 35.62
CA GLY A 528 -3.03 -3.27 34.82
C GLY A 528 -4.21 -3.88 35.59
N GLU A 529 -4.16 -3.90 36.91
CA GLU A 529 -5.28 -4.35 37.75
C GLU A 529 -6.22 -3.20 38.12
N SER A 530 -5.69 -2.11 38.68
CA SER A 530 -6.52 -1.01 39.21
C SER A 530 -6.85 0.08 38.18
N ARG A 531 -6.23 0.04 36.98
CA ARG A 531 -6.30 1.07 35.93
C ARG A 531 -5.91 2.49 36.38
N ASN A 532 -5.22 2.62 37.51
CA ASN A 532 -4.65 3.89 37.94
C ASN A 532 -3.41 4.22 37.09
N GLU A 533 -3.34 5.46 36.62
CA GLU A 533 -2.21 6.00 35.89
C GLU A 533 -1.02 6.18 36.83
N LEU A 534 0.14 5.59 36.50
CA LEU A 534 1.27 5.45 37.44
C LEU A 534 2.21 6.66 37.43
N VAL A 535 2.56 7.14 36.23
CA VAL A 535 3.48 8.27 36.02
C VAL A 535 3.30 8.81 34.59
N GLN A 536 3.52 10.11 34.38
CA GLN A 536 3.56 10.71 33.04
C GLN A 536 4.86 10.34 32.30
N PRO A 537 4.88 10.31 30.96
CA PRO A 537 6.13 10.19 30.22
C PRO A 537 6.97 11.48 30.33
N GLU A 538 8.27 11.31 30.48
CA GLU A 538 9.25 12.31 30.04
C GLU A 538 9.34 12.23 28.50
N ILE A 539 9.51 13.38 27.82
CA ILE A 539 9.79 13.40 26.38
C ILE A 539 11.29 13.60 26.21
N ILE A 540 11.96 12.61 25.59
CA ILE A 540 13.39 12.64 25.30
C ILE A 540 13.59 12.71 23.79
N ASP A 541 14.41 13.65 23.33
CA ASP A 541 14.87 13.70 21.95
C ASP A 541 15.93 12.61 21.72
N SER A 542 15.67 11.69 20.79
CA SER A 542 16.72 10.79 20.26
C SER A 542 17.48 11.47 19.12
N SER A 543 18.32 10.74 18.36
CA SER A 543 19.06 11.38 17.26
C SER A 543 18.18 11.87 16.09
N HIS A 544 16.96 11.32 15.94
CA HIS A 544 16.10 11.51 14.75
C HIS A 544 14.58 11.35 14.98
N GLN A 545 14.15 11.01 16.19
CA GLN A 545 12.72 10.92 16.56
C GLN A 545 12.55 11.21 18.05
N LYS A 546 11.42 11.78 18.46
CA LYS A 546 11.12 11.93 19.90
C LYS A 546 10.65 10.63 20.53
N ILE A 547 10.86 10.49 21.85
CA ILE A 547 10.54 9.28 22.62
C ILE A 547 9.77 9.63 23.89
N TRP A 548 8.67 8.93 24.15
CA TRP A 548 8.08 8.83 25.49
C TRP A 548 8.92 7.87 26.35
N TYR A 549 9.50 8.40 27.42
CA TYR A 549 10.26 7.65 28.42
C TYR A 549 9.49 7.61 29.73
N PHE A 550 9.22 6.40 30.22
CA PHE A 550 8.72 6.17 31.57
C PHE A 550 9.84 5.59 32.43
N ASN A 551 10.02 6.12 33.64
CA ASN A 551 10.96 5.61 34.62
C ASN A 551 10.25 5.40 35.97
N TYR A 552 9.49 4.32 36.07
CA TYR A 552 8.71 4.02 37.27
C TYR A 552 9.58 3.32 38.31
N LEU A 553 10.20 4.13 39.18
CA LEU A 553 11.06 3.68 40.29
C LEU A 553 10.23 3.24 41.49
N SER A 554 10.61 2.13 42.13
CA SER A 554 10.07 1.60 43.39
C SER A 554 8.53 1.57 43.46
N PRO A 555 7.86 0.64 42.74
CA PRO A 555 6.42 0.41 42.88
C PRO A 555 6.02 0.28 44.36
N PRO A 556 5.01 1.03 44.87
CA PRO A 556 4.59 0.97 46.29
C PRO A 556 4.15 -0.43 46.75
N ASN A 557 3.82 -1.29 45.81
CA ASN A 557 3.76 -2.74 45.99
C ASN A 557 4.74 -3.37 44.99
N ALA A 558 5.91 -3.81 45.46
CA ALA A 558 6.98 -4.40 44.64
C ALA A 558 6.62 -5.77 44.02
N TYR A 559 5.46 -6.33 44.36
CA TYR A 559 4.86 -7.53 43.76
C TYR A 559 3.87 -7.20 42.63
N LYS A 560 3.72 -5.93 42.21
CA LYS A 560 2.92 -5.57 41.04
C LYS A 560 3.56 -6.12 39.77
N THR A 561 2.89 -7.08 39.15
CA THR A 561 3.34 -7.76 37.94
C THR A 561 2.67 -7.29 36.67
N HIS A 562 1.61 -6.48 36.73
CA HIS A 562 0.76 -6.15 35.58
C HIS A 562 0.78 -4.64 35.28
N TYR A 563 1.29 -4.28 34.10
CA TYR A 563 1.37 -2.91 33.61
C TYR A 563 0.76 -2.83 32.21
N VAL A 564 0.02 -1.75 31.92
CA VAL A 564 -0.54 -1.50 30.59
C VAL A 564 -0.03 -0.15 30.11
N CYS A 565 0.89 -0.19 29.16
CA CYS A 565 1.28 0.96 28.36
C CYS A 565 0.18 1.18 27.31
N ASN A 566 -0.33 2.39 27.15
CA ASN A 566 -1.48 2.69 26.29
C ASN A 566 -1.28 4.03 25.58
N GLU A 567 -1.02 3.93 24.28
CA GLU A 567 -0.92 5.04 23.35
C GLU A 567 -2.29 5.33 22.73
N LYS A 568 -2.62 6.61 22.57
CA LYS A 568 -3.77 7.10 21.81
C LYS A 568 -3.31 8.10 20.77
N LEU A 569 -3.57 7.73 19.52
CA LEU A 569 -3.25 8.50 18.33
C LEU A 569 -4.54 8.99 17.66
N GLU A 570 -4.50 10.19 17.12
CA GLU A 570 -5.40 10.68 16.07
C GLU A 570 -4.54 11.08 14.88
N VAL A 571 -4.80 10.51 13.71
CA VAL A 571 -3.93 10.64 12.54
C VAL A 571 -4.73 10.68 11.24
N ASP A 572 -4.34 11.57 10.34
CA ASP A 572 -4.82 11.63 8.96
C ASP A 572 -3.85 10.89 8.05
N LEU A 573 -4.33 9.86 7.34
CA LEU A 573 -3.50 9.05 6.46
C LEU A 573 -3.63 9.51 4.99
N TYR A 574 -2.50 9.49 4.28
CA TYR A 574 -2.34 9.98 2.93
C TYR A 574 -1.76 8.89 2.03
N ALA A 575 -2.42 8.60 0.91
CA ALA A 575 -1.81 7.84 -0.16
C ALA A 575 -0.73 8.70 -0.83
N VAL A 576 0.45 8.14 -1.05
CA VAL A 576 1.62 8.83 -1.61
C VAL A 576 1.96 8.14 -2.92
N GLN A 577 2.01 8.89 -4.02
CA GLN A 577 2.35 8.33 -5.33
C GLN A 577 3.44 9.13 -6.03
N LEU A 578 4.47 8.42 -6.50
CA LEU A 578 5.46 8.93 -7.45
C LEU A 578 4.80 9.13 -8.83
N VAL A 579 4.81 10.36 -9.34
CA VAL A 579 4.14 10.77 -10.60
C VAL A 579 5.14 11.46 -11.53
N GLU A 580 5.16 11.02 -12.79
CA GLU A 580 6.00 11.60 -13.85
C GLU A 580 5.59 13.04 -14.15
N ILE A 581 6.57 13.94 -14.22
CA ILE A 581 6.34 15.37 -14.49
C ILE A 581 6.35 15.59 -15.99
N LEU A 582 5.17 15.94 -16.53
CA LEU A 582 4.97 16.16 -17.96
C LEU A 582 5.22 17.63 -18.39
N ASP A 583 5.14 18.59 -17.48
CA ASP A 583 5.55 19.97 -17.74
C ASP A 583 7.01 20.17 -17.30
N ALA A 584 7.91 20.37 -18.25
CA ALA A 584 9.33 20.60 -17.98
C ALA A 584 9.60 21.79 -17.04
N ASN A 585 8.65 22.73 -16.93
CA ASN A 585 8.71 23.94 -16.11
C ASN A 585 8.12 23.75 -14.70
N GLU A 586 7.48 22.63 -14.38
CA GLU A 586 6.97 22.39 -13.04
C GLU A 586 8.13 22.31 -12.04
N VAL A 587 8.05 23.14 -11.00
CA VAL A 587 8.98 23.16 -9.87
C VAL A 587 8.44 22.21 -8.81
N VAL A 588 9.25 21.22 -8.41
CA VAL A 588 8.94 20.36 -7.28
C VAL A 588 9.44 21.05 -6.02
N GLU A 589 8.52 21.41 -5.13
CA GLU A 589 8.89 21.78 -3.76
C GLU A 589 9.19 20.49 -2.98
N VAL A 590 10.45 20.35 -2.57
CA VAL A 590 10.96 19.21 -1.81
C VAL A 590 11.48 19.75 -0.49
N GLU A 591 11.02 19.17 0.61
CA GLU A 591 11.52 19.46 1.96
C GLU A 591 12.95 18.89 2.10
N PRO A 592 13.98 19.73 2.28
CA PRO A 592 15.36 19.26 2.37
C PRO A 592 15.64 18.66 3.73
N ILE A 593 16.04 17.39 3.77
CA ILE A 593 16.55 16.77 5.00
C ILE A 593 17.88 17.41 5.43
N THR A 594 18.11 17.46 6.74
CA THR A 594 19.31 18.04 7.34
C THR A 594 20.53 17.13 7.20
N GLU A 595 21.74 17.69 7.34
CA GLU A 595 22.99 16.90 7.32
C GLU A 595 23.02 15.83 8.43
N ASN A 596 22.41 16.11 9.59
CA ASN A 596 22.24 15.15 10.69
C ASN A 596 21.31 13.98 10.29
N GLU A 597 20.22 14.25 9.58
CA GLU A 597 19.37 13.19 9.01
C GLU A 597 20.09 12.40 7.92
N ILE A 598 20.90 13.06 7.08
CA ILE A 598 21.74 12.37 6.09
C ILE A 598 22.71 11.42 6.79
N GLU A 599 23.43 11.86 7.83
CA GLU A 599 24.30 11.01 8.65
C GLU A 599 23.53 9.83 9.24
N ILE A 600 22.36 10.06 9.83
CA ILE A 600 21.57 9.04 10.52
C ILE A 600 20.95 8.02 9.57
N TYR A 601 20.42 8.47 8.43
CA TYR A 601 19.83 7.59 7.42
C TYR A 601 20.87 6.99 6.46
N LEU A 602 22.16 7.24 6.70
CA LEU A 602 23.29 6.52 6.11
C LEU A 602 24.06 5.63 7.11
N ARG A 603 24.09 5.94 8.41
CA ARG A 603 24.91 5.19 9.39
C ARG A 603 24.56 3.69 9.44
N PRO A 604 25.55 2.82 9.69
CA PRO A 604 25.30 1.42 10.05
C PRO A 604 24.70 1.31 11.46
N THR A 605 24.02 0.19 11.71
CA THR A 605 23.42 -0.14 13.02
C THR A 605 23.54 -1.64 13.28
N ASP A 606 23.29 -2.10 14.50
CA ASP A 606 23.37 -3.54 14.88
C ASP A 606 22.55 -4.47 13.98
N LEU A 607 21.49 -3.95 13.35
CA LEU A 607 20.61 -4.64 12.41
C LEU A 607 20.82 -4.22 10.94
N LEU A 608 21.40 -3.04 10.68
CA LEU A 608 21.75 -2.53 9.34
C LEU A 608 23.27 -2.47 9.17
N ASN A 609 23.96 -3.57 9.50
CA ASN A 609 25.42 -3.70 9.53
C ASN A 609 26.05 -3.83 8.13
N HIS A 610 25.75 -2.86 7.25
CA HIS A 610 26.20 -2.82 5.87
C HIS A 610 27.68 -2.43 5.71
N ASP A 611 28.31 -1.99 6.80
CA ASP A 611 29.73 -1.79 7.00
C ASP A 611 30.51 -3.11 7.24
N ALA A 612 29.82 -4.23 7.45
CA ALA A 612 30.44 -5.54 7.60
C ALA A 612 31.16 -5.97 6.29
N PRO A 613 32.43 -6.44 6.35
CA PRO A 613 33.20 -6.81 5.16
C PRO A 613 32.50 -7.85 4.27
N GLU A 614 31.79 -8.80 4.85
CA GLU A 614 31.04 -9.84 4.13
C GLU A 614 29.85 -9.28 3.36
N PHE A 615 29.26 -8.17 3.82
CA PHE A 615 28.20 -7.46 3.11
C PHE A 615 28.75 -6.56 2.00
N ALA A 616 29.91 -5.93 2.23
CA ALA A 616 30.63 -5.18 1.20
C ALA A 616 31.05 -6.10 0.03
N GLU A 617 31.69 -7.23 0.32
CA GLU A 617 32.07 -8.25 -0.68
C GLU A 617 30.84 -8.76 -1.45
N PHE A 618 29.72 -8.98 -0.75
CA PHE A 618 28.45 -9.34 -1.38
C PHE A 618 27.95 -8.26 -2.37
N VAL A 619 27.90 -6.98 -1.95
CA VAL A 619 27.43 -5.85 -2.76
C VAL A 619 28.31 -5.65 -4.00
N GLU A 620 29.64 -5.73 -3.84
CA GLU A 620 30.59 -5.64 -4.95
C GLU A 620 30.40 -6.80 -5.95
N THR A 621 30.34 -8.04 -5.44
CA THR A 621 30.21 -9.27 -6.25
C THR A 621 28.93 -9.30 -7.09
N ASN A 622 27.84 -8.69 -6.61
CA ASN A 622 26.55 -8.70 -7.30
C ASN A 622 26.29 -7.41 -8.11
N GLY A 623 27.24 -6.47 -8.14
CA GLY A 623 27.10 -5.22 -8.89
C GLY A 623 26.03 -4.28 -8.31
N PHE A 624 25.91 -4.23 -6.99
CA PHE A 624 24.86 -3.51 -6.26
C PHE A 624 25.27 -2.07 -5.90
N TYR A 625 25.79 -1.38 -6.91
CA TYR A 625 26.09 0.04 -6.94
C TYR A 625 25.49 0.66 -8.21
N PRO A 626 25.22 1.98 -8.25
CA PRO A 626 24.79 2.66 -9.47
C PRO A 626 25.80 2.46 -10.60
N LYS A 627 25.36 1.91 -11.73
CA LYS A 627 26.23 1.64 -12.90
C LYS A 627 26.32 2.85 -13.83
N GLN A 628 27.32 2.88 -14.71
CA GLN A 628 27.36 3.78 -15.86
C GLN A 628 26.66 3.10 -17.05
N PHE A 629 25.79 3.81 -17.76
CA PHE A 629 25.13 3.35 -18.99
C PHE A 629 26.06 3.48 -20.21
N ASP A 630 25.72 2.82 -21.32
CA ASP A 630 26.51 2.80 -22.56
C ASP A 630 26.76 4.19 -23.18
N ASP A 631 25.93 5.18 -22.85
CA ASP A 631 26.08 6.58 -23.29
C ASP A 631 26.91 7.46 -22.33
N GLY A 632 27.50 6.85 -21.29
CA GLY A 632 28.37 7.52 -20.32
C GLY A 632 27.63 8.23 -19.18
N THR A 633 26.29 8.23 -19.16
CA THR A 633 25.51 8.74 -18.01
C THR A 633 25.46 7.73 -16.86
N MET A 634 25.23 8.20 -15.63
CA MET A 634 25.08 7.32 -14.47
C MET A 634 23.62 6.89 -14.25
N GLU A 635 23.44 5.69 -13.72
CA GLU A 635 22.16 5.15 -13.26
C GLU A 635 21.56 6.05 -12.17
N SER A 636 20.35 6.58 -12.41
CA SER A 636 19.65 7.42 -11.43
C SER A 636 19.29 6.62 -10.18
N ILE A 637 19.14 7.30 -9.04
CA ILE A 637 18.79 6.63 -7.76
C ILE A 637 17.47 5.82 -7.90
N LEU A 638 16.51 6.30 -8.70
CA LEU A 638 15.30 5.52 -9.02
C LEU A 638 15.58 4.27 -9.86
N CYS A 639 16.42 4.38 -10.92
CA CYS A 639 16.83 3.21 -11.72
C CYS A 639 17.50 2.15 -10.83
N PHE A 640 18.45 2.59 -9.99
CA PHE A 640 19.21 1.74 -9.09
C PHE A 640 18.31 1.05 -8.05
N ALA A 641 17.49 1.82 -7.34
CA ALA A 641 16.53 1.30 -6.37
C ALA A 641 15.55 0.30 -7.00
N TYR A 642 15.06 0.57 -8.21
CA TYR A 642 14.17 -0.33 -8.94
C TYR A 642 14.87 -1.65 -9.31
N ARG A 643 16.12 -1.59 -9.79
CA ARG A 643 16.92 -2.78 -10.09
C ARG A 643 17.15 -3.67 -8.87
N ILE A 644 17.48 -3.09 -7.72
CA ILE A 644 17.65 -3.84 -6.46
C ILE A 644 16.32 -4.46 -5.99
N TYR A 645 15.22 -3.71 -6.07
CA TYR A 645 13.88 -4.21 -5.75
C TYR A 645 13.45 -5.39 -6.65
N LEU A 646 13.70 -5.32 -7.95
CA LEU A 646 13.45 -6.44 -8.86
C LEU A 646 14.33 -7.66 -8.52
N TRP A 647 15.62 -7.45 -8.24
CA TRP A 647 16.51 -8.54 -7.86
C TRP A 647 16.04 -9.24 -6.58
N MET A 648 15.59 -8.49 -5.57
CA MET A 648 15.01 -9.06 -4.36
C MET A 648 13.71 -9.82 -4.63
N THR A 649 12.88 -9.28 -5.54
CA THR A 649 11.62 -9.92 -5.96
C THR A 649 11.86 -11.28 -6.62
N GLU A 650 12.95 -11.45 -7.36
CA GLU A 650 13.40 -12.75 -7.89
C GLU A 650 14.02 -13.61 -6.76
N ASN A 651 15.05 -13.09 -6.06
CA ASN A 651 16.02 -13.91 -5.30
C ASN A 651 15.73 -14.11 -3.81
N ILE A 652 14.71 -13.45 -3.24
CA ILE A 652 14.34 -13.59 -1.82
C ILE A 652 12.87 -13.99 -1.69
N VAL A 653 12.59 -15.02 -0.90
CA VAL A 653 11.23 -15.54 -0.64
C VAL A 653 10.69 -14.98 0.67
N TYR A 654 9.50 -14.37 0.63
CA TYR A 654 8.85 -13.92 1.87
C TYR A 654 8.44 -15.13 2.72
N LYS A 655 8.85 -15.17 3.98
CA LYS A 655 8.60 -16.29 4.91
C LYS A 655 8.54 -15.81 6.36
N PHE A 656 7.36 -15.98 6.96
CA PHE A 656 7.12 -15.75 8.38
C PHE A 656 6.32 -16.91 8.98
N PRO A 657 6.62 -17.37 10.21
CA PRO A 657 7.76 -17.01 11.04
C PRO A 657 9.09 -17.61 10.53
N HIS A 658 10.21 -17.06 10.99
CA HIS A 658 11.55 -17.60 10.74
C HIS A 658 12.51 -17.36 11.91
N GLY A 659 13.60 -18.13 11.98
CA GLY A 659 14.65 -17.99 12.99
C GLY A 659 15.82 -17.07 12.60
N LEU A 660 15.64 -16.17 11.63
CA LEU A 660 16.70 -15.23 11.20
C LEU A 660 16.81 -14.04 12.16
N SER A 661 17.99 -13.41 12.21
CA SER A 661 18.27 -12.28 13.11
C SER A 661 17.69 -10.92 12.65
N GLY A 662 17.16 -10.84 11.43
CA GLY A 662 16.81 -9.58 10.78
C GLY A 662 17.98 -8.93 10.01
N LYS A 663 19.21 -9.45 10.10
CA LYS A 663 20.39 -8.86 9.43
C LYS A 663 20.38 -9.08 7.90
N PRO A 664 20.95 -8.14 7.12
CA PRO A 664 21.08 -8.26 5.67
C PRO A 664 21.80 -9.54 5.22
N ILE A 665 22.95 -9.86 5.83
CA ILE A 665 23.77 -11.01 5.41
C ILE A 665 23.08 -12.37 5.70
N ASP A 666 22.35 -12.47 6.81
CA ASP A 666 21.55 -13.66 7.14
C ASP A 666 20.42 -13.85 6.14
N THR A 667 19.73 -12.75 5.79
CA THR A 667 18.65 -12.73 4.78
C THR A 667 19.17 -13.16 3.41
N PHE A 668 20.34 -12.63 3.00
CA PHE A 668 21.00 -13.03 1.76
C PHE A 668 21.38 -14.52 1.74
N ASN A 669 21.96 -15.04 2.83
CA ASN A 669 22.38 -16.43 2.92
C ASN A 669 21.19 -17.40 2.95
N ALA A 670 20.10 -17.02 3.63
CA ALA A 670 18.88 -17.81 3.72
C ALA A 670 18.05 -17.85 2.42
N LYS A 671 18.13 -16.81 1.58
CA LYS A 671 17.21 -16.56 0.45
C LYS A 671 15.74 -16.42 0.85
N PHE A 672 15.47 -16.15 2.13
CA PHE A 672 14.12 -15.87 2.63
C PHE A 672 14.16 -14.86 3.79
N GLY A 673 13.02 -14.23 4.06
CA GLY A 673 12.88 -13.22 5.13
C GLY A 673 11.43 -12.79 5.37
N ASP A 674 11.16 -12.15 6.49
CA ASP A 674 9.93 -11.40 6.75
C ASP A 674 10.03 -9.93 6.28
N CYS A 675 9.08 -9.09 6.68
CA CYS A 675 9.06 -7.66 6.31
C CYS A 675 10.26 -6.87 6.86
N GLY A 676 10.78 -7.24 8.02
CA GLY A 676 11.99 -6.66 8.59
C GLY A 676 13.23 -7.11 7.83
N CYS A 677 13.40 -8.42 7.60
CA CYS A 677 14.50 -8.96 6.81
C CYS A 677 14.58 -8.33 5.41
N HIS A 678 13.46 -8.23 4.68
CA HIS A 678 13.42 -7.58 3.36
C HIS A 678 13.77 -6.09 3.46
N SER A 679 13.16 -5.34 4.38
CA SER A 679 13.38 -3.89 4.53
C SER A 679 14.81 -3.55 4.92
N ASN A 680 15.37 -4.29 5.88
CA ASN A 680 16.74 -4.13 6.34
C ASN A 680 17.73 -4.41 5.21
N PHE A 681 17.55 -5.51 4.47
CA PHE A 681 18.41 -5.87 3.35
C PHE A 681 18.40 -4.80 2.23
N PHE A 682 17.22 -4.31 1.84
CA PHE A 682 17.11 -3.22 0.86
C PHE A 682 17.78 -1.93 1.35
N ALA A 683 17.46 -1.50 2.58
CA ALA A 683 18.00 -0.27 3.16
C ALA A 683 19.53 -0.33 3.27
N SER A 684 20.09 -1.47 3.64
CA SER A 684 21.55 -1.66 3.69
C SER A 684 22.25 -1.54 2.35
N ILE A 685 21.64 -1.98 1.23
CA ILE A 685 22.20 -1.77 -0.11
C ILE A 685 22.18 -0.28 -0.49
N MET A 686 21.07 0.40 -0.19
CA MET A 686 20.92 1.84 -0.47
C MET A 686 21.89 2.70 0.35
N ARG A 687 22.03 2.43 1.66
CA ARG A 687 22.98 3.14 2.55
C ARG A 687 24.43 2.93 2.13
N TYR A 688 24.81 1.70 1.82
CA TYR A 688 26.14 1.39 1.28
C TYR A 688 26.42 2.17 -0.03
N SER A 689 25.39 2.39 -0.84
CA SER A 689 25.46 3.21 -2.07
C SER A 689 25.32 4.72 -1.82
N ASN A 690 25.46 5.18 -0.58
CA ASN A 690 25.32 6.57 -0.14
C ASN A 690 23.96 7.22 -0.50
N VAL A 691 22.88 6.43 -0.44
CA VAL A 691 21.48 6.90 -0.59
C VAL A 691 20.80 6.92 0.79
N PRO A 692 20.49 8.09 1.37
CA PRO A 692 19.84 8.17 2.67
C PRO A 692 18.50 7.44 2.66
N THR A 693 18.36 6.42 3.51
CA THR A 693 17.24 5.47 3.45
C THR A 693 16.76 5.15 4.85
N ARG A 694 15.55 5.60 5.21
CA ARG A 694 14.93 5.33 6.51
C ARG A 694 14.01 4.12 6.44
N ILE A 695 13.77 3.49 7.58
CA ILE A 695 12.84 2.36 7.72
C ILE A 695 11.65 2.82 8.55
N LEU A 696 10.43 2.56 8.08
CA LEU A 696 9.21 2.90 8.81
C LEU A 696 8.69 1.65 9.55
N TYR A 697 8.48 1.78 10.86
CA TYR A 697 7.92 0.75 11.73
C TYR A 697 6.47 1.08 12.04
N GLY A 698 5.55 0.19 11.68
CA GLY A 698 4.13 0.54 11.72
C GLY A 698 3.15 -0.62 11.77
N ARG A 699 1.88 -0.27 11.62
CA ARG A 699 0.75 -1.20 11.53
C ARG A 699 -0.17 -0.80 10.38
N GLU A 700 -0.81 -1.77 9.75
CA GLU A 700 -1.85 -1.47 8.76
C GLU A 700 -3.10 -0.88 9.44
N ALA A 701 -3.62 0.22 8.89
CA ALA A 701 -4.82 0.92 9.35
C ALA A 701 -6.13 0.24 8.89
N HIS A 702 -6.07 -1.03 8.51
CA HIS A 702 -7.23 -1.80 8.07
C HIS A 702 -8.11 -2.19 9.26
N LEU A 703 -9.33 -1.62 9.31
CA LEU A 703 -10.34 -1.92 10.34
C LEU A 703 -10.62 -3.42 10.51
N ASP A 704 -10.54 -4.17 9.41
CA ASP A 704 -10.85 -5.60 9.37
C ASP A 704 -9.65 -6.49 9.78
N LYS A 705 -8.44 -5.91 9.89
CA LYS A 705 -7.17 -6.60 10.23
C LYS A 705 -6.16 -5.73 11.02
N PRO A 706 -6.54 -5.04 12.12
CA PRO A 706 -5.73 -3.96 12.72
C PRO A 706 -4.43 -4.40 13.44
N ASN A 707 -4.08 -5.69 13.41
CA ASN A 707 -3.06 -6.28 14.28
C ASN A 707 -1.75 -6.69 13.60
N GLN A 708 -1.61 -6.60 12.27
CA GLN A 708 -0.34 -6.91 11.62
C GLN A 708 0.65 -5.73 11.73
N THR A 709 1.77 -5.98 12.42
CA THR A 709 2.96 -5.11 12.35
C THR A 709 3.58 -5.28 10.96
N HIS A 710 3.96 -4.17 10.33
CA HIS A 710 4.64 -4.18 9.03
C HIS A 710 5.78 -3.16 9.02
N ILE A 711 6.74 -3.37 8.12
CA ILE A 711 7.99 -2.61 8.01
C ILE A 711 8.27 -2.38 6.53
N LYS A 712 8.61 -1.14 6.15
CA LYS A 712 9.01 -0.77 4.78
C LYS A 712 10.02 0.38 4.73
N PRO A 713 10.95 0.41 3.77
CA PRO A 713 11.89 1.52 3.59
C PRO A 713 11.30 2.70 2.79
N GLU A 714 11.82 3.91 3.05
CA GLU A 714 11.73 5.07 2.16
C GLU A 714 13.15 5.53 1.79
N ILE A 715 13.39 5.82 0.51
CA ILE A 715 14.65 6.41 0.02
C ILE A 715 14.48 7.93 -0.15
N TYR A 716 15.45 8.73 0.27
CA TYR A 716 15.43 10.17 0.00
C TYR A 716 16.13 10.50 -1.33
N ILE A 717 15.47 11.29 -2.17
CA ILE A 717 16.02 11.83 -3.41
C ILE A 717 15.78 13.34 -3.41
N SER A 718 16.84 14.15 -3.49
CA SER A 718 16.77 15.61 -3.29
C SER A 718 15.90 16.39 -4.29
N SER A 719 15.54 15.77 -5.43
CA SER A 719 14.62 16.33 -6.43
C SER A 719 13.18 15.80 -6.34
N ILE A 720 12.87 14.95 -5.35
CA ILE A 720 11.59 14.23 -5.23
C ILE A 720 11.05 14.19 -3.78
N GLY A 721 11.92 14.04 -2.79
CA GLY A 721 11.59 13.80 -1.38
C GLY A 721 11.77 12.34 -0.95
N TRP A 722 11.13 11.95 0.16
CA TRP A 722 11.07 10.56 0.64
C TRP A 722 10.13 9.69 -0.19
N VAL A 723 10.70 8.79 -1.00
CA VAL A 723 9.99 7.88 -1.92
C VAL A 723 9.76 6.52 -1.23
N PRO A 724 8.49 6.08 -1.03
CA PRO A 724 8.19 4.81 -0.37
C PRO A 724 8.41 3.61 -1.31
N ILE A 725 9.09 2.57 -0.81
CA ILE A 725 9.41 1.35 -1.56
C ILE A 725 8.88 0.12 -0.80
N GLU A 726 7.86 -0.55 -1.35
CA GLU A 726 7.32 -1.77 -0.73
C GLU A 726 8.07 -3.03 -1.23
N VAL A 727 9.02 -3.52 -0.42
CA VAL A 727 9.95 -4.60 -0.77
C VAL A 727 9.47 -6.01 -0.43
N THR A 728 8.29 -6.17 0.16
CA THR A 728 7.71 -7.47 0.52
C THR A 728 6.72 -7.99 -0.50
N CYS A 729 5.99 -7.09 -1.18
CA CYS A 729 4.96 -7.46 -2.14
C CYS A 729 5.55 -7.85 -3.50
N LYS A 730 5.60 -9.16 -3.79
CA LYS A 730 5.89 -9.66 -5.14
C LYS A 730 4.71 -9.40 -6.08
N SER A 731 4.89 -8.50 -7.04
CA SER A 731 3.94 -8.36 -8.14
C SER A 731 4.01 -9.59 -9.04
N LYS A 732 2.89 -10.29 -9.14
CA LYS A 732 2.67 -11.44 -10.04
C LYS A 732 2.86 -11.10 -11.54
N HIS A 733 2.80 -9.81 -11.91
CA HIS A 733 3.14 -9.33 -13.24
C HIS A 733 4.55 -8.71 -13.22
N GLY A 734 5.42 -9.10 -14.17
CA GLY A 734 6.85 -8.75 -14.19
C GLY A 734 7.20 -7.26 -14.22
N TYR A 735 6.26 -6.36 -14.52
CA TYR A 735 6.40 -4.94 -14.18
C TYR A 735 5.92 -4.70 -12.75
N CYS A 736 6.86 -4.76 -11.79
CA CYS A 736 6.59 -4.54 -10.37
C CYS A 736 6.35 -3.05 -10.01
N ASN A 737 5.74 -2.28 -10.91
CA ASN A 737 5.50 -0.85 -10.74
C ASN A 737 4.34 -0.52 -9.79
N GLN A 738 3.63 -1.52 -9.25
CA GLN A 738 2.40 -1.30 -8.47
C GLN A 738 2.69 -0.59 -7.15
N LEU A 739 3.76 -0.98 -6.43
CA LEU A 739 4.10 -0.47 -5.09
C LEU A 739 5.54 0.08 -4.97
N PHE A 740 6.32 0.07 -6.05
CA PHE A 740 7.54 0.88 -6.13
C PHE A 740 7.16 2.36 -6.29
N GLY A 741 7.59 3.21 -5.35
CA GLY A 741 7.22 4.62 -5.32
C GLY A 741 5.75 4.88 -4.96
N LYS A 742 5.07 3.95 -4.27
CA LYS A 742 3.70 4.17 -3.80
C LYS A 742 3.46 3.69 -2.37
N ASP A 743 2.68 4.47 -1.63
CA ASP A 743 1.97 4.08 -0.41
C ASP A 743 0.46 4.25 -0.66
N LEU A 744 -0.35 3.26 -0.29
CA LEU A 744 -1.81 3.33 -0.44
C LEU A 744 -2.49 4.16 0.69
N GLY A 745 -1.72 4.73 1.62
CA GLY A 745 -2.24 5.58 2.70
C GLY A 745 -3.01 4.80 3.75
N HIS A 746 -2.51 3.61 4.08
CA HIS A 746 -3.17 2.59 4.90
C HIS A 746 -2.24 2.04 5.99
N PHE A 747 -1.18 2.77 6.34
CA PHE A 747 -0.12 2.34 7.23
C PHE A 747 0.18 3.45 8.24
N ILE A 748 0.02 3.17 9.53
CA ILE A 748 0.37 4.07 10.62
C ILE A 748 1.83 3.81 10.99
N THR A 749 2.68 4.81 10.77
CA THR A 749 4.08 4.79 11.20
C THR A 749 4.16 5.23 12.67
N PHE A 750 4.60 4.33 13.55
CA PHE A 750 4.84 4.64 14.96
C PHE A 750 6.31 5.01 15.21
N GLY A 751 7.25 4.34 14.53
CA GLY A 751 8.69 4.56 14.67
C GLY A 751 9.40 4.73 13.33
N MET A 752 10.50 5.48 13.33
CA MET A 752 11.43 5.62 12.21
C MET A 752 12.82 5.11 12.60
N ASP A 753 13.38 4.22 11.77
CA ASP A 753 14.73 3.66 11.84
C ASP A 753 15.13 3.07 13.22
N HIS A 754 16.41 2.73 13.42
CA HIS A 754 16.93 2.18 14.65
C HIS A 754 17.51 3.26 15.56
N ILE A 755 16.95 3.34 16.77
CA ILE A 755 17.37 4.30 17.80
C ILE A 755 18.55 3.72 18.61
N SER A 756 19.78 4.03 18.19
CA SER A 756 21.01 3.53 18.80
C SER A 756 21.56 4.40 19.95
N ASN A 757 21.07 5.63 20.15
CA ASN A 757 21.71 6.62 21.02
C ASN A 757 21.11 6.76 22.44
N ILE A 758 20.22 5.86 22.86
CA ILE A 758 19.61 5.87 24.20
C ILE A 758 20.63 5.37 25.23
N LYS A 759 21.33 6.28 25.91
CA LYS A 759 22.44 5.97 26.85
C LYS A 759 22.05 5.03 28.01
N ASP A 760 20.77 4.94 28.34
CA ASP A 760 20.23 4.14 29.44
C ASP A 760 19.83 2.69 29.06
N SER A 761 19.85 2.32 27.77
CA SER A 761 19.41 1.00 27.33
C SER A 761 20.55 -0.03 27.31
N LEU A 762 20.52 -1.00 28.24
CA LEU A 762 21.46 -2.15 28.28
C LEU A 762 21.41 -3.08 27.05
N LYS A 763 20.44 -2.90 26.16
CA LYS A 763 20.27 -3.64 24.91
C LYS A 763 19.91 -2.64 23.81
N PRO A 764 20.34 -2.87 22.55
CA PRO A 764 19.96 -2.02 21.44
C PRO A 764 18.44 -2.00 21.23
N PHE A 765 17.93 -0.93 20.61
CA PHE A 765 16.50 -0.76 20.36
C PHE A 765 16.04 -1.63 19.18
N TYR A 766 15.55 -2.84 19.49
CA TYR A 766 14.94 -3.75 18.53
C TYR A 766 13.60 -3.21 18.04
N ALA A 767 13.60 -2.35 17.01
CA ALA A 767 12.47 -1.53 16.56
C ALA A 767 11.19 -2.30 16.14
N PHE A 768 11.23 -3.62 15.95
CA PHE A 768 10.03 -4.48 15.91
C PHE A 768 9.18 -4.37 17.18
N GLN A 769 9.82 -4.13 18.33
CA GLN A 769 9.17 -3.77 19.58
C GLN A 769 8.95 -2.25 19.60
N LEU A 770 7.78 -1.80 19.11
CA LEU A 770 7.34 -0.40 19.20
C LEU A 770 7.38 0.16 20.64
N VAL A 771 7.36 -0.73 21.64
CA VAL A 771 7.61 -0.42 23.05
C VAL A 771 8.77 -1.28 23.53
N ASN A 772 9.90 -0.67 23.88
CA ASN A 772 11.04 -1.33 24.50
C ASN A 772 10.94 -1.19 26.03
N VAL A 773 11.25 -2.26 26.76
CA VAL A 773 11.10 -2.33 28.23
C VAL A 773 12.38 -2.86 28.85
N SER A 774 12.92 -2.13 29.83
CA SER A 774 13.93 -2.68 30.75
C SER A 774 13.40 -2.65 32.18
N TYR A 775 13.86 -3.62 32.96
CA TYR A 775 13.40 -3.82 34.33
C TYR A 775 14.54 -4.40 35.15
N TRP A 776 14.53 -4.10 36.44
CA TRP A 776 15.59 -4.48 37.37
C TRP A 776 14.99 -5.20 38.57
N SER A 777 15.78 -6.09 39.19
CA SER A 777 15.45 -6.75 40.45
C SER A 777 16.36 -6.24 41.56
N VAL A 778 15.81 -6.03 42.76
CA VAL A 778 16.58 -5.57 43.93
C VAL A 778 17.44 -6.71 44.46
N THR A 779 16.90 -7.94 44.47
CA THR A 779 17.56 -9.17 44.89
C THR A 779 16.83 -10.38 44.29
N GLY A 780 17.56 -11.29 43.63
CA GLY A 780 17.02 -12.53 43.08
C GLY A 780 17.36 -12.76 41.60
N PRO A 781 16.81 -13.81 40.96
CA PRO A 781 16.92 -14.02 39.52
C PRO A 781 16.27 -12.88 38.72
N LEU A 782 16.59 -12.81 37.42
CA LEU A 782 15.97 -11.85 36.51
C LEU A 782 14.45 -12.07 36.45
N PRO A 783 13.62 -11.01 36.57
CA PRO A 783 12.17 -11.12 36.42
C PRO A 783 11.78 -11.74 35.09
N GLU A 784 10.89 -12.73 35.13
CA GLU A 784 10.43 -13.45 33.94
C GLU A 784 9.09 -12.86 33.49
N ILE A 785 9.05 -12.40 32.23
CA ILE A 785 7.81 -11.95 31.59
C ILE A 785 6.95 -13.18 31.29
N LEU A 786 5.78 -13.24 31.93
CA LEU A 786 4.74 -14.25 31.72
C LEU A 786 3.92 -13.95 30.46
N LEU A 787 3.71 -12.67 30.13
CA LEU A 787 3.01 -12.24 28.91
C LEU A 787 3.52 -10.87 28.45
N LEU A 788 3.81 -10.76 27.16
CA LEU A 788 3.91 -9.51 26.41
C LEU A 788 2.88 -9.57 25.29
N THR A 789 1.84 -8.73 25.34
CA THR A 789 0.82 -8.65 24.29
C THR A 789 0.68 -7.23 23.75
N HIS A 790 0.41 -7.14 22.45
CA HIS A 790 0.24 -5.91 21.70
C HIS A 790 -1.18 -5.90 21.12
N GLU A 791 -2.02 -4.99 21.56
CA GLU A 791 -3.42 -4.86 21.14
C GLU A 791 -3.61 -3.53 20.42
N CYS A 792 -4.08 -3.51 19.17
CA CYS A 792 -4.35 -2.27 18.43
C CYS A 792 -5.83 -2.17 18.06
N ASP A 793 -6.50 -1.16 18.59
CA ASP A 793 -7.91 -0.86 18.32
C ASP A 793 -7.99 0.41 17.46
N ILE A 794 -8.24 0.23 16.16
CA ILE A 794 -8.24 1.29 15.15
C ILE A 794 -9.68 1.61 14.76
N LYS A 795 -10.10 2.87 14.96
CA LYS A 795 -11.42 3.39 14.62
C LYS A 795 -11.30 4.47 13.56
N GLN A 796 -11.86 4.23 12.36
CA GLN A 796 -11.96 5.24 11.32
C GLN A 796 -12.96 6.32 11.73
N SER A 797 -12.48 7.56 11.87
CA SER A 797 -13.32 8.71 12.23
C SER A 797 -14.03 9.23 10.98
N ASN A 798 -15.33 8.96 10.89
CA ASN A 798 -16.26 9.41 9.83
C ASN A 798 -15.75 9.21 8.40
N LYS A 799 -15.92 7.99 7.87
CA LYS A 799 -15.71 7.68 6.45
C LYS A 799 -16.58 8.57 5.54
N LEU A 800 -15.95 9.55 4.89
CA LEU A 800 -16.54 10.34 3.81
C LEU A 800 -17.11 9.39 2.74
N THR A 801 -18.43 9.40 2.57
CA THR A 801 -19.14 8.37 1.82
C THR A 801 -19.19 8.73 0.32
N THR A 802 -18.07 8.47 -0.36
CA THR A 802 -17.81 8.85 -1.77
C THR A 802 -18.61 8.02 -2.79
N GLY A 803 -19.92 8.26 -2.85
CA GLY A 803 -20.89 7.50 -3.65
C GLY A 803 -21.25 8.08 -5.04
N SER A 804 -20.32 8.69 -5.79
CA SER A 804 -20.59 9.11 -7.18
C SER A 804 -19.31 9.34 -8.00
N THR A 805 -19.18 8.66 -9.15
CA THR A 805 -18.10 8.89 -10.13
C THR A 805 -18.51 9.94 -11.17
N SER A 806 -18.30 11.22 -10.85
CA SER A 806 -18.58 12.33 -11.75
C SER A 806 -17.66 12.33 -12.98
N LYS A 807 -18.25 12.42 -14.18
CA LYS A 807 -17.50 12.78 -15.41
C LYS A 807 -16.99 14.24 -15.31
N PRO A 808 -15.86 14.59 -15.96
CA PRO A 808 -15.39 15.97 -16.00
C PRO A 808 -16.39 16.85 -16.76
N ILE A 809 -16.93 17.85 -16.06
CA ILE A 809 -17.89 18.82 -16.62
C ILE A 809 -17.12 19.91 -17.39
N GLN A 810 -17.51 20.17 -18.64
CA GLN A 810 -17.01 21.32 -19.40
C GLN A 810 -17.78 22.57 -19.00
N GLN A 811 -17.08 23.69 -18.80
CA GLN A 811 -17.70 24.97 -18.45
C GLN A 811 -18.55 25.54 -19.59
N PRO A 812 -19.72 26.17 -19.30
CA PRO A 812 -20.47 26.95 -20.27
C PRO A 812 -19.80 28.32 -20.54
N PRO A 813 -20.00 28.94 -21.71
CA PRO A 813 -19.34 30.19 -22.08
C PRO A 813 -19.96 31.42 -21.38
N ILE A 814 -19.13 32.22 -20.73
CA ILE A 814 -19.52 33.49 -20.10
C ILE A 814 -19.69 34.58 -21.17
N ARG A 815 -20.79 35.34 -21.12
CA ARG A 815 -20.92 36.65 -21.79
C ARG A 815 -20.71 37.81 -20.79
N PRO A 816 -20.24 38.98 -21.24
CA PRO A 816 -19.52 39.92 -20.37
C PRO A 816 -20.34 41.13 -19.88
N THR A 817 -19.86 41.76 -18.80
CA THR A 817 -20.02 43.22 -18.55
C THR A 817 -18.84 43.75 -17.70
N PRO A 818 -18.44 45.04 -17.80
CA PRO A 818 -17.22 45.61 -17.17
C PRO A 818 -17.61 46.56 -15.97
N PRO A 819 -16.82 47.52 -15.39
CA PRO A 819 -15.69 48.34 -15.90
C PRO A 819 -14.29 47.94 -15.32
N GLN A 820 -13.11 48.14 -15.93
CA GLN A 820 -12.54 49.18 -16.83
C GLN A 820 -11.64 50.26 -16.15
N GLN A 821 -10.83 49.90 -15.13
CA GLN A 821 -9.63 50.69 -14.76
C GLN A 821 -8.32 49.89 -14.64
N GLN A 822 -8.33 48.62 -14.19
CA GLN A 822 -7.09 47.82 -14.09
C GLN A 822 -6.41 47.48 -15.43
N GLN A 823 -7.14 47.55 -16.55
CA GLN A 823 -6.67 47.02 -17.84
C GLN A 823 -5.51 47.80 -18.46
N GLN A 824 -5.33 49.08 -18.10
CA GLN A 824 -4.29 49.94 -18.69
C GLN A 824 -2.88 49.63 -18.18
N GLN A 825 -2.71 49.22 -16.91
CA GLN A 825 -1.41 48.78 -16.39
C GLN A 825 -0.99 47.42 -16.96
N GLN A 826 -1.93 46.47 -17.13
CA GLN A 826 -1.62 45.17 -17.76
C GLN A 826 -1.17 45.33 -19.22
N GLN A 827 -1.74 46.26 -19.98
CA GLN A 827 -1.30 46.49 -21.37
C GLN A 827 0.14 47.01 -21.48
N GLN A 828 0.61 47.85 -20.54
CA GLN A 828 2.01 48.31 -20.55
C GLN A 828 3.00 47.18 -20.23
N GLN A 829 2.67 46.28 -19.28
CA GLN A 829 3.52 45.10 -19.01
C GLN A 829 3.54 44.12 -20.18
N GLN A 830 2.40 43.87 -20.84
CA GLN A 830 2.36 42.98 -22.01
C GLN A 830 3.17 43.51 -23.20
N GLN A 831 3.21 44.83 -23.43
CA GLN A 831 4.03 45.41 -24.49
C GLN A 831 5.55 45.25 -24.25
N GLN A 832 6.02 45.33 -23.00
CA GLN A 832 7.43 45.05 -22.69
C GLN A 832 7.79 43.57 -22.88
N GLN A 833 6.93 42.63 -22.49
CA GLN A 833 7.18 41.20 -22.73
C GLN A 833 7.20 40.84 -24.22
N GLN A 834 6.33 41.42 -25.04
CA GLN A 834 6.34 41.17 -26.49
C GLN A 834 7.62 41.67 -27.18
N GLN A 835 8.19 42.80 -26.75
CA GLN A 835 9.47 43.29 -27.31
C GLN A 835 10.65 42.36 -26.96
N GLN A 836 10.69 41.78 -25.75
CA GLN A 836 11.72 40.79 -25.41
C GLN A 836 11.58 39.50 -26.22
N GLN A 837 10.36 38.98 -26.40
CA GLN A 837 10.15 37.77 -27.21
C GLN A 837 10.53 37.96 -28.69
N GLN A 838 10.27 39.12 -29.29
CA GLN A 838 10.68 39.39 -30.67
C GLN A 838 12.21 39.43 -30.85
N GLN A 839 12.96 39.96 -29.88
CA GLN A 839 14.44 39.92 -29.94
C GLN A 839 14.98 38.48 -29.84
N GLN A 840 14.40 37.63 -28.97
CA GLN A 840 14.82 36.23 -28.89
C GLN A 840 14.50 35.43 -30.17
N GLN A 841 13.34 35.64 -30.80
CA GLN A 841 13.00 34.95 -32.05
C GLN A 841 13.92 35.35 -33.22
N GLN A 842 14.34 36.62 -33.31
CA GLN A 842 15.30 37.03 -34.35
C GLN A 842 16.68 36.37 -34.17
N GLN A 843 17.15 36.18 -32.93
CA GLN A 843 18.40 35.44 -32.68
C GLN A 843 18.28 33.95 -33.06
N GLN A 844 17.16 33.29 -32.75
CA GLN A 844 16.95 31.88 -33.11
C GLN A 844 16.87 31.67 -34.63
N GLN A 845 16.21 32.57 -35.38
CA GLN A 845 16.12 32.44 -36.84
C GLN A 845 17.49 32.60 -37.53
N GLN A 846 18.40 33.44 -37.01
CA GLN A 846 19.75 33.55 -37.55
C GLN A 846 20.60 32.29 -37.31
N GLN A 847 20.37 31.54 -36.23
CA GLN A 847 21.05 30.27 -35.99
C GLN A 847 20.53 29.14 -36.91
N GLN A 848 19.21 29.06 -37.14
CA GLN A 848 18.65 27.98 -37.98
C GLN A 848 19.02 28.08 -39.46
N GLN A 849 19.25 29.29 -40.00
CA GLN A 849 19.67 29.46 -41.40
C GLN A 849 21.08 28.93 -41.71
N GLN A 850 21.90 28.59 -40.72
CA GLN A 850 23.24 28.02 -40.94
C GLN A 850 23.29 26.49 -41.00
N GLN A 851 22.18 25.77 -40.80
CA GLN A 851 22.17 24.30 -40.69
C GLN A 851 21.40 23.55 -41.80
N GLN A 852 20.78 24.22 -42.76
CA GLN A 852 20.05 23.57 -43.87
C GLN A 852 20.82 23.55 -45.20
N VAL A 853 22.04 22.99 -45.18
CA VAL A 853 22.76 22.57 -46.39
C VAL A 853 23.17 21.11 -46.22
N ASN A 854 22.81 20.27 -47.20
CA ASN A 854 23.04 18.81 -47.29
C ASN A 854 22.13 17.89 -46.43
N ASN A 855 20.99 17.48 -47.00
CA ASN A 855 20.76 16.04 -47.26
C ASN A 855 19.58 15.78 -48.24
N PRO A 856 19.74 14.94 -49.29
CA PRO A 856 18.69 14.72 -50.29
C PRO A 856 18.19 13.27 -50.35
N PHE A 857 17.12 12.91 -49.64
CA PHE A 857 16.33 11.69 -49.93
C PHE A 857 14.89 11.81 -49.43
N SER A 858 13.91 11.90 -50.33
CA SER A 858 12.49 11.83 -49.98
C SER A 858 11.64 11.32 -51.14
N GLY A 859 10.77 10.34 -50.86
CA GLY A 859 9.71 9.91 -51.77
C GLY A 859 9.63 8.41 -52.02
N PHE A 860 8.64 7.75 -51.39
CA PHE A 860 7.88 6.65 -52.00
C PHE A 860 6.51 6.52 -51.29
N THR A 861 5.66 5.62 -51.81
CA THR A 861 4.34 5.19 -51.26
C THR A 861 3.28 6.28 -51.07
N LYS A 862 2.48 6.52 -52.11
CA LYS A 862 1.19 7.26 -52.06
C LYS A 862 0.14 6.58 -52.95
N LEU A 863 -0.39 5.43 -52.52
CA LEU A 863 -1.39 4.65 -53.26
C LEU A 863 -2.21 3.75 -52.32
N LEU A 864 -3.41 3.34 -52.77
CA LEU A 864 -4.47 2.56 -52.09
C LEU A 864 -5.39 3.33 -51.11
N SER A 865 -6.53 3.79 -51.63
CA SER A 865 -7.77 4.01 -50.86
C SER A 865 -8.99 4.11 -51.81
N LYS A 866 -9.94 3.16 -51.73
CA LYS A 866 -11.33 3.26 -52.27
C LYS A 866 -12.15 1.99 -51.98
N THR A 867 -13.47 2.17 -51.77
CA THR A 867 -14.49 1.10 -51.53
C THR A 867 -14.30 0.43 -50.15
N ILE A 868 -15.32 0.07 -49.34
CA ILE A 868 -16.69 -0.44 -49.60
C ILE A 868 -17.77 0.31 -48.78
N GLN A 869 -19.05 0.09 -49.08
CA GLN A 869 -20.24 0.75 -48.50
C GLN A 869 -20.89 -0.04 -47.33
N ASN A 870 -21.68 0.65 -46.49
CA ASN A 870 -22.56 0.05 -45.48
C ASN A 870 -23.83 -0.56 -46.09
N PRO A 871 -24.42 -1.56 -45.41
CA PRO A 871 -25.86 -1.56 -45.12
C PRO A 871 -26.13 -1.55 -43.60
N SER A 872 -27.39 -1.52 -43.17
CA SER A 872 -27.80 -1.18 -41.80
C SER A 872 -28.78 -2.16 -41.15
N THR A 873 -29.10 -1.83 -39.88
CA THR A 873 -30.39 -2.00 -39.18
C THR A 873 -30.70 -3.26 -38.36
N GLN A 874 -31.41 -2.97 -37.26
CA GLN A 874 -32.24 -3.80 -36.37
C GLN A 874 -31.56 -4.67 -35.30
N SER A 875 -32.14 -4.58 -34.09
CA SER A 875 -31.69 -5.18 -32.84
C SER A 875 -32.81 -6.00 -32.20
N SER A 876 -32.53 -7.25 -31.88
CA SER A 876 -33.32 -8.05 -30.95
C SER A 876 -32.38 -8.84 -30.04
N SER A 877 -32.62 -8.82 -28.73
CA SER A 877 -31.72 -9.36 -27.71
C SER A 877 -31.85 -10.88 -27.53
N ALA A 878 -31.74 -11.64 -28.62
CA ALA A 878 -31.45 -13.06 -28.57
C ALA A 878 -29.94 -13.27 -28.35
N PRO A 879 -29.50 -14.35 -27.68
CA PRO A 879 -28.08 -14.67 -27.58
C PRO A 879 -27.51 -14.89 -28.98
N TYR A 880 -26.44 -14.16 -29.31
CA TYR A 880 -25.86 -14.09 -30.66
C TYR A 880 -25.39 -15.48 -31.12
N ASN A 881 -26.11 -16.12 -32.04
CA ASN A 881 -25.79 -17.47 -32.51
C ASN A 881 -24.60 -17.47 -33.47
N PHE A 882 -23.41 -17.34 -32.90
CA PHE A 882 -22.09 -17.23 -33.55
C PHE A 882 -21.82 -18.29 -34.64
N ARG A 883 -22.50 -19.42 -34.54
CA ARG A 883 -22.42 -20.59 -35.43
C ARG A 883 -22.84 -20.27 -36.85
N ASP A 884 -23.94 -19.52 -37.02
CA ASP A 884 -24.50 -19.22 -38.35
C ASP A 884 -23.56 -18.30 -39.15
N SER A 885 -22.90 -17.33 -38.50
CA SER A 885 -21.90 -16.45 -39.13
C SER A 885 -20.59 -17.14 -39.56
N LEU A 886 -20.29 -18.32 -39.03
CA LEU A 886 -19.08 -19.07 -39.38
C LEU A 886 -19.31 -20.20 -40.41
N GLY A 887 -20.56 -20.42 -40.86
CA GLY A 887 -20.88 -21.46 -41.83
C GLY A 887 -20.55 -22.88 -41.34
N ILE A 888 -20.66 -23.12 -40.04
CA ILE A 888 -20.34 -24.42 -39.43
C ILE A 888 -21.57 -25.33 -39.54
N LEU A 889 -21.34 -26.64 -39.77
CA LEU A 889 -22.37 -27.68 -39.67
C LEU A 889 -23.18 -27.51 -38.37
N LYS A 890 -24.51 -27.62 -38.41
CA LYS A 890 -25.32 -27.36 -37.20
C LYS A 890 -25.21 -28.48 -36.15
N ASN A 891 -24.92 -29.72 -36.57
CA ASN A 891 -24.75 -30.90 -35.71
C ASN A 891 -23.64 -31.85 -36.26
N PRO A 892 -22.35 -31.50 -36.20
CA PRO A 892 -21.27 -32.46 -36.48
C PRO A 892 -21.15 -33.50 -35.37
N HIS A 893 -20.57 -34.66 -35.68
CA HIS A 893 -20.29 -35.66 -34.66
C HIS A 893 -19.06 -35.24 -33.83
N VAL A 894 -19.07 -35.49 -32.52
CA VAL A 894 -17.97 -35.05 -31.63
C VAL A 894 -16.60 -35.63 -32.03
N ASP A 895 -16.58 -36.84 -32.58
CA ASP A 895 -15.40 -37.48 -33.21
C ASP A 895 -14.72 -36.64 -34.29
N GLN A 896 -15.53 -35.92 -35.08
CA GLN A 896 -15.05 -35.02 -36.12
C GLN A 896 -14.46 -33.77 -35.46
N LEU A 897 -15.22 -33.15 -34.55
CA LEU A 897 -14.79 -31.95 -33.82
C LEU A 897 -13.45 -32.14 -33.09
N ILE A 898 -13.28 -33.22 -32.32
CA ILE A 898 -12.03 -33.53 -31.58
C ILE A 898 -10.78 -33.52 -32.49
N ASN A 899 -10.96 -33.75 -33.79
CA ASN A 899 -9.87 -33.80 -34.77
C ASN A 899 -9.91 -32.68 -35.84
N ASP A 900 -10.81 -31.70 -35.72
CA ASP A 900 -10.94 -30.59 -36.68
C ASP A 900 -10.19 -29.34 -36.18
N PHE A 901 -8.86 -29.37 -36.37
CA PHE A 901 -7.95 -28.29 -35.98
C PHE A 901 -8.22 -26.98 -36.73
N ALA A 902 -8.61 -27.09 -38.01
CA ALA A 902 -9.02 -25.94 -38.81
C ALA A 902 -10.27 -25.26 -38.20
N LEU A 903 -11.24 -26.04 -37.74
CA LEU A 903 -12.39 -25.52 -37.02
C LEU A 903 -12.03 -24.98 -35.63
N HIS A 904 -11.17 -25.64 -34.85
CA HIS A 904 -10.72 -25.11 -33.56
C HIS A 904 -10.04 -23.76 -33.71
N LYS A 905 -9.09 -23.62 -34.65
CA LYS A 905 -8.44 -22.33 -34.93
C LYS A 905 -9.41 -21.29 -35.49
N LYS A 906 -10.40 -21.70 -36.30
CA LYS A 906 -11.49 -20.83 -36.78
C LYS A 906 -12.42 -20.36 -35.66
N ILE A 907 -12.62 -21.15 -34.60
CA ILE A 907 -13.40 -20.75 -33.42
C ILE A 907 -12.56 -19.84 -32.52
N TRP A 908 -11.28 -20.16 -32.24
CA TRP A 908 -10.46 -19.50 -31.22
C TRP A 908 -9.22 -18.75 -31.74
N GLY A 909 -8.25 -19.44 -32.36
CA GLY A 909 -6.84 -19.01 -32.43
C GLY A 909 -6.49 -17.69 -33.14
N ASN A 910 -7.38 -17.12 -33.95
CA ASN A 910 -7.17 -15.82 -34.61
C ASN A 910 -7.96 -14.66 -33.97
N LYS A 911 -8.40 -14.81 -32.71
CA LYS A 911 -9.29 -13.85 -32.02
C LYS A 911 -8.78 -13.47 -30.64
N ARG A 912 -9.20 -12.30 -30.19
CA ARG A 912 -9.02 -11.83 -28.80
C ARG A 912 -10.28 -12.20 -28.01
N PHE A 913 -10.12 -12.63 -26.76
CA PHE A 913 -11.23 -12.93 -25.86
C PHE A 913 -11.02 -12.26 -24.50
N LYS A 914 -12.11 -12.00 -23.78
CA LYS A 914 -12.10 -11.53 -22.39
C LYS A 914 -13.12 -12.30 -21.56
N LEU A 915 -12.88 -12.38 -20.26
CA LEU A 915 -13.91 -12.80 -19.31
C LEU A 915 -14.87 -11.62 -19.07
N THR A 916 -16.18 -11.89 -19.08
CA THR A 916 -17.20 -10.93 -18.68
C THR A 916 -17.86 -11.41 -17.40
N LYS A 917 -17.63 -10.66 -16.31
CA LYS A 917 -18.17 -10.92 -14.97
C LYS A 917 -19.49 -10.16 -14.80
N THR A 918 -20.60 -10.88 -14.75
CA THR A 918 -21.96 -10.32 -14.56
C THR A 918 -22.50 -10.75 -13.21
N TYR A 919 -22.85 -9.81 -12.32
CA TYR A 919 -23.45 -10.13 -11.02
C TYR A 919 -24.71 -10.97 -11.19
N ASN A 920 -24.86 -12.01 -10.36
CA ASN A 920 -25.96 -12.96 -10.40
C ASN A 920 -26.92 -12.72 -9.23
N TYR A 921 -26.44 -12.92 -8.00
CA TYR A 921 -27.14 -12.64 -6.74
C TYR A 921 -26.18 -12.74 -5.54
N SER A 922 -26.61 -12.22 -4.39
CA SER A 922 -25.91 -12.34 -3.11
C SER A 922 -26.52 -13.47 -2.28
N VAL A 923 -25.69 -14.25 -1.59
CA VAL A 923 -26.09 -15.48 -0.90
C VAL A 923 -25.37 -15.61 0.44
N SER A 924 -26.06 -16.14 1.45
CA SER A 924 -25.45 -16.65 2.68
C SER A 924 -25.63 -18.16 2.72
N THR A 925 -24.57 -18.90 2.98
CA THR A 925 -24.61 -20.36 3.11
C THR A 925 -24.12 -20.80 4.47
N LEU A 926 -24.79 -21.80 5.02
CA LEU A 926 -24.47 -22.37 6.33
C LEU A 926 -24.39 -23.88 6.23
N TYR A 927 -23.16 -24.38 6.22
CA TYR A 927 -22.86 -25.79 6.36
C TYR A 927 -22.74 -26.13 7.86
N ARG A 928 -23.50 -27.13 8.31
CA ARG A 928 -23.40 -27.71 9.66
C ARG A 928 -22.97 -29.17 9.54
N TYR A 929 -21.92 -29.54 10.26
CA TYR A 929 -21.49 -30.92 10.44
C TYR A 929 -21.64 -31.31 11.91
N VAL A 930 -22.64 -32.13 12.18
CA VAL A 930 -22.97 -32.63 13.53
C VAL A 930 -22.26 -33.96 13.75
N ILE A 931 -21.56 -34.10 14.88
CA ILE A 931 -20.77 -35.28 15.24
C ILE A 931 -21.18 -35.74 16.63
N ASN A 932 -21.59 -36.99 16.76
CA ASN A 932 -21.91 -37.63 18.04
C ASN A 932 -20.89 -38.74 18.32
N TYR A 933 -20.15 -38.61 19.43
CA TYR A 933 -19.20 -39.62 19.87
C TYR A 933 -19.86 -40.64 20.81
N SER A 934 -19.31 -41.86 20.79
CA SER A 934 -19.64 -42.92 21.74
C SER A 934 -19.45 -42.46 23.19
N GLN A 935 -20.28 -42.96 24.10
CA GLN A 935 -20.09 -42.79 25.54
C GLN A 935 -18.73 -43.36 26.01
N SER A 936 -18.15 -44.31 25.27
CA SER A 936 -16.81 -44.86 25.53
C SER A 936 -15.64 -43.95 25.13
N THR A 937 -15.90 -42.84 24.43
CA THR A 937 -14.86 -42.00 23.83
C THR A 937 -14.31 -40.96 24.80
N ASN A 938 -13.01 -41.04 25.05
CA ASN A 938 -12.27 -40.10 25.89
C ASN A 938 -11.34 -39.25 25.02
N LEU A 939 -11.90 -38.19 24.43
CA LEU A 939 -11.15 -37.21 23.63
C LEU A 939 -10.35 -36.27 24.53
N ILE A 940 -9.06 -36.18 24.27
CA ILE A 940 -8.14 -35.21 24.88
C ILE A 940 -8.15 -33.91 24.07
N LYS A 941 -8.34 -34.02 22.75
CA LYS A 941 -8.32 -32.88 21.82
C LYS A 941 -9.08 -33.18 20.53
N SER A 942 -9.58 -32.13 19.91
CA SER A 942 -10.11 -32.17 18.54
C SER A 942 -9.64 -30.96 17.77
N LYS A 943 -9.00 -31.18 16.62
CA LYS A 943 -8.74 -30.14 15.63
C LYS A 943 -9.64 -30.32 14.42
N PHE A 944 -10.10 -29.21 13.86
CA PHE A 944 -10.85 -29.16 12.61
C PHE A 944 -10.17 -28.21 11.63
N TYR A 945 -10.06 -28.60 10.36
CA TYR A 945 -9.46 -27.82 9.28
C TYR A 945 -10.45 -27.67 8.12
N LEU A 946 -10.56 -26.46 7.57
CA LEU A 946 -11.36 -26.17 6.38
C LEU A 946 -10.81 -24.92 5.67
N SER A 947 -10.90 -24.85 4.34
CA SER A 947 -10.39 -23.69 3.59
C SER A 947 -11.12 -22.38 3.89
N VAL A 948 -10.39 -21.27 3.87
CA VAL A 948 -10.97 -19.92 3.83
C VAL A 948 -11.46 -19.68 2.39
N PRO A 949 -12.74 -19.35 2.16
CA PRO A 949 -13.27 -19.28 0.81
C PRO A 949 -12.62 -18.13 0.02
N PRO A 950 -12.19 -18.36 -1.23
CA PRO A 950 -11.46 -17.36 -2.01
C PRO A 950 -12.42 -16.35 -2.69
N SER A 951 -11.97 -15.12 -2.93
CA SER A 951 -12.62 -14.24 -3.91
C SER A 951 -11.95 -14.43 -5.28
N ILE A 952 -12.74 -14.76 -6.30
CA ILE A 952 -12.28 -15.13 -7.66
C ILE A 952 -13.27 -14.60 -8.73
N ASN A 953 -13.15 -15.02 -9.98
CA ASN A 953 -13.99 -14.47 -11.07
C ASN A 953 -15.49 -14.75 -10.86
N ASN A 954 -15.88 -15.93 -10.36
CA ASN A 954 -17.28 -16.28 -10.14
C ASN A 954 -17.87 -15.86 -8.78
N GLN A 955 -17.05 -15.39 -7.81
CA GLN A 955 -17.53 -15.00 -6.49
C GLN A 955 -16.68 -13.93 -5.80
N GLN A 956 -17.32 -13.04 -5.03
CA GLN A 956 -16.67 -12.13 -4.08
C GLN A 956 -17.14 -12.49 -2.67
N ILE A 957 -16.22 -12.80 -1.76
CA ILE A 957 -16.57 -13.10 -0.36
C ILE A 957 -16.73 -11.78 0.40
N ARG A 958 -17.83 -11.66 1.15
CA ARG A 958 -18.09 -10.54 2.07
C ARG A 958 -17.75 -10.90 3.52
N TYR A 959 -18.06 -12.14 3.91
CA TYR A 959 -17.82 -12.66 5.26
C TYR A 959 -17.70 -14.18 5.22
N SER A 960 -16.87 -14.74 6.08
CA SER A 960 -16.85 -16.17 6.36
C SER A 960 -16.37 -16.46 7.78
N SER A 961 -16.84 -17.56 8.36
CA SER A 961 -16.46 -17.99 9.71
C SER A 961 -16.57 -19.50 9.86
N PHE A 962 -15.65 -20.09 10.63
CA PHE A 962 -15.64 -21.52 10.97
C PHE A 962 -15.62 -21.66 12.50
N THR A 963 -16.66 -22.26 13.07
CA THR A 963 -16.88 -22.30 14.53
C THR A 963 -17.34 -23.67 15.00
N LEU A 964 -17.02 -24.01 16.25
CA LEU A 964 -17.44 -25.24 16.92
C LEU A 964 -18.50 -24.92 17.96
N HIS A 965 -19.68 -25.51 17.84
CA HIS A 965 -20.79 -25.33 18.77
C HIS A 965 -21.14 -26.62 19.50
N SER A 966 -21.73 -26.48 20.69
CA SER A 966 -22.39 -27.56 21.42
C SER A 966 -23.74 -27.89 20.78
N THR A 967 -23.99 -29.16 20.43
CA THR A 967 -25.22 -29.57 19.72
C THR A 967 -26.50 -29.43 20.58
N SER A 968 -26.40 -29.39 21.91
CA SER A 968 -27.56 -29.38 22.82
C SER A 968 -28.16 -27.99 23.05
N ASN A 969 -27.35 -26.93 22.99
CA ASN A 969 -27.73 -25.55 23.32
C ASN A 969 -27.18 -24.51 22.33
N ASP A 970 -26.50 -24.94 21.26
CA ASP A 970 -25.87 -24.12 20.22
C ASP A 970 -24.79 -23.14 20.72
N GLU A 971 -24.31 -23.35 21.95
CA GLU A 971 -23.26 -22.56 22.61
C GLU A 971 -21.92 -22.67 21.85
N LEU A 972 -21.22 -21.54 21.68
CA LEU A 972 -19.93 -21.47 21.02
C LEU A 972 -18.83 -22.04 21.92
N LEU A 973 -18.17 -23.12 21.49
CA LEU A 973 -17.14 -23.82 22.24
C LEU A 973 -15.71 -23.45 21.79
N ALA A 974 -15.53 -23.14 20.51
CA ALA A 974 -14.27 -22.65 19.96
C ALA A 974 -14.49 -21.94 18.61
N GLU A 975 -13.67 -20.92 18.35
CA GLU A 975 -13.57 -20.25 17.05
C GLU A 975 -12.36 -20.75 16.26
N SER A 976 -12.33 -20.48 14.97
CA SER A 976 -11.17 -20.76 14.11
C SER A 976 -10.13 -19.64 14.15
N GLU A 977 -8.86 -20.00 14.31
CA GLU A 977 -7.75 -19.17 13.82
C GLU A 977 -7.60 -19.36 12.29
N ILE A 978 -6.96 -18.42 11.60
CA ILE A 978 -6.50 -18.63 10.22
C ILE A 978 -5.03 -19.01 10.25
N ILE A 979 -4.70 -20.15 9.64
CA ILE A 979 -3.31 -20.55 9.33
C ILE A 979 -3.09 -20.38 7.82
N GLY A 980 -1.98 -19.72 7.46
CA GLY A 980 -1.56 -19.62 6.07
C GLY A 980 -1.06 -20.97 5.54
N SER A 981 -1.26 -21.23 4.26
CA SER A 981 -0.62 -22.35 3.54
C SER A 981 0.20 -21.84 2.35
N SER A 982 0.75 -22.75 1.53
CA SER A 982 1.56 -22.36 0.38
C SER A 982 0.82 -21.50 -0.66
N HIS A 983 -0.52 -21.54 -0.70
CA HIS A 983 -1.31 -20.92 -1.77
C HIS A 983 -2.74 -20.52 -1.39
N HIS A 984 -3.21 -20.91 -0.19
CA HIS A 984 -4.60 -20.75 0.18
C HIS A 984 -4.76 -20.75 1.72
N ASP A 985 -5.46 -19.77 2.28
CA ASP A 985 -5.66 -19.67 3.73
C ASP A 985 -6.61 -20.76 4.25
N ILE A 986 -6.42 -21.17 5.50
CA ILE A 986 -7.14 -22.29 6.11
C ILE A 986 -7.61 -21.92 7.52
N TYR A 987 -8.89 -22.13 7.79
CA TYR A 987 -9.41 -22.09 9.14
C TYR A 987 -9.00 -23.33 9.93
N ARG A 988 -8.36 -23.15 11.08
CA ARG A 988 -8.09 -24.20 12.07
C ARG A 988 -8.87 -23.91 13.35
N ILE A 989 -9.72 -24.84 13.79
CA ILE A 989 -10.27 -24.85 15.15
C ILE A 989 -9.44 -25.82 15.98
N SER A 990 -9.05 -25.42 17.18
CA SER A 990 -8.39 -26.31 18.17
C SER A 990 -9.19 -26.31 19.47
N TYR A 991 -9.77 -27.45 19.84
CA TYR A 991 -10.55 -27.61 21.07
C TYR A 991 -9.90 -28.67 21.98
N ASN A 992 -9.44 -28.24 23.17
CA ASN A 992 -8.74 -29.07 24.14
C ASN A 992 -9.70 -29.52 25.24
N GLN A 993 -9.54 -30.76 25.73
CA GLN A 993 -10.34 -31.38 26.81
C GLN A 993 -11.87 -31.26 26.64
N PRO A 994 -12.43 -31.73 25.49
CA PRO A 994 -13.86 -31.69 25.22
C PRO A 994 -14.73 -32.32 26.32
N THR A 995 -15.57 -31.49 26.94
CA THR A 995 -16.51 -31.90 28.01
C THR A 995 -17.78 -32.55 27.47
N THR A 996 -18.29 -32.10 26.32
CA THR A 996 -19.46 -32.69 25.66
C THR A 996 -19.06 -33.89 24.79
N LYS A 997 -20.05 -34.74 24.43
CA LYS A 997 -19.89 -35.84 23.47
C LYS A 997 -20.54 -35.58 22.11
N SER A 998 -21.12 -34.39 21.91
CA SER A 998 -21.74 -33.99 20.65
C SER A 998 -21.36 -32.55 20.29
N PHE A 999 -21.01 -32.36 19.03
CA PHE A 999 -20.53 -31.11 18.47
C PHE A 999 -21.21 -30.79 17.15
N THR A 1000 -21.44 -29.52 16.90
CA THR A 1000 -21.87 -29.00 15.61
C THR A 1000 -20.82 -28.03 15.10
N VAL A 1001 -20.00 -28.48 14.15
CA VAL A 1001 -19.11 -27.60 13.40
C VAL A 1001 -19.97 -26.79 12.44
N LYS A 1002 -19.85 -25.46 12.47
CA LYS A 1002 -20.51 -24.55 11.54
C LYS A 1002 -19.49 -23.89 10.63
N TYR A 1003 -19.85 -23.75 9.38
CA TYR A 1003 -19.12 -22.96 8.39
C TYR A 1003 -20.12 -22.06 7.67
N ARG A 1004 -20.00 -20.75 7.89
CA ARG A 1004 -20.81 -19.73 7.22
C ARG A 1004 -19.96 -19.03 6.17
N VAL A 1005 -20.54 -18.80 5.00
CA VAL A 1005 -19.95 -18.00 3.92
C VAL A 1005 -21.03 -17.12 3.28
N ASP A 1006 -20.80 -15.81 3.30
CA ASP A 1006 -21.63 -14.81 2.66
C ASP A 1006 -20.87 -14.25 1.44
N ALA A 1007 -21.47 -14.37 0.26
CA ALA A 1007 -20.81 -14.07 -1.01
C ALA A 1007 -21.73 -13.40 -2.03
N ASP A 1008 -21.15 -12.57 -2.88
CA ASP A 1008 -21.74 -12.15 -4.16
C ASP A 1008 -21.31 -13.14 -5.24
N LEU A 1009 -22.26 -13.78 -5.94
CA LEU A 1009 -21.96 -14.68 -7.04
C LEU A 1009 -22.13 -13.98 -8.39
N TYR A 1010 -21.31 -14.40 -9.37
CA TYR A 1010 -21.21 -13.80 -10.69
C TYR A 1010 -21.17 -14.88 -11.78
N LYS A 1011 -21.93 -14.66 -12.85
CA LYS A 1011 -21.76 -15.37 -14.11
C LYS A 1011 -20.48 -14.91 -14.78
N VAL A 1012 -19.67 -15.86 -15.26
CA VAL A 1012 -18.40 -15.58 -15.94
C VAL A 1012 -18.47 -16.18 -17.33
N HIS A 1013 -18.57 -15.33 -18.36
CA HIS A 1013 -18.61 -15.78 -19.74
C HIS A 1013 -17.35 -15.33 -20.51
N LEU A 1014 -16.69 -16.27 -21.16
CA LEU A 1014 -15.66 -16.01 -22.16
C LEU A 1014 -16.32 -15.40 -23.41
N THR A 1015 -15.89 -14.21 -23.81
CA THR A 1015 -16.50 -13.44 -24.91
C THR A 1015 -15.46 -12.94 -25.89
N GLU A 1016 -15.78 -12.97 -27.18
CA GLU A 1016 -14.92 -12.44 -28.25
C GLU A 1016 -14.88 -10.91 -28.19
N VAL A 1017 -13.66 -10.38 -28.19
CA VAL A 1017 -13.36 -8.94 -28.14
C VAL A 1017 -13.47 -8.37 -29.55
N LYS A 1018 -14.57 -7.65 -29.82
CA LYS A 1018 -14.91 -7.12 -31.16
C LYS A 1018 -14.21 -5.80 -31.51
N ASP A 1019 -13.80 -5.02 -30.51
CA ASP A 1019 -12.97 -3.84 -30.72
C ASP A 1019 -11.48 -4.25 -30.62
N PRO A 1020 -10.68 -4.16 -31.69
CA PRO A 1020 -9.27 -4.52 -31.63
C PRO A 1020 -8.46 -3.64 -30.66
N ASN A 1021 -8.99 -2.48 -30.26
CA ASN A 1021 -8.36 -1.54 -29.32
C ASN A 1021 -8.79 -1.76 -27.85
N GLU A 1022 -9.78 -2.62 -27.56
CA GLU A 1022 -10.21 -2.87 -26.19
C GLU A 1022 -9.06 -3.49 -25.38
N ILE A 1023 -8.74 -2.90 -24.23
CA ILE A 1023 -7.76 -3.45 -23.28
C ILE A 1023 -8.45 -4.57 -22.50
N ILE A 1024 -7.81 -5.72 -22.42
CA ILE A 1024 -8.29 -6.86 -21.63
C ILE A 1024 -7.57 -6.78 -20.29
N GLU A 1025 -8.32 -6.56 -19.20
CA GLU A 1025 -7.81 -6.74 -17.85
C GLU A 1025 -7.70 -8.25 -17.56
N VAL A 1026 -6.55 -8.68 -17.03
CA VAL A 1026 -6.21 -10.08 -16.81
C VAL A 1026 -5.82 -10.26 -15.35
N GLU A 1027 -6.51 -11.14 -14.62
CA GLU A 1027 -6.14 -11.52 -13.25
C GLU A 1027 -4.73 -12.12 -13.26
N PRO A 1028 -3.77 -11.61 -12.45
CA PRO A 1028 -2.43 -12.17 -12.38
C PRO A 1028 -2.38 -13.60 -11.79
N ILE A 1029 -1.40 -14.38 -12.24
CA ILE A 1029 -0.96 -15.63 -11.59
C ILE A 1029 0.49 -15.49 -11.09
N THR A 1030 0.76 -15.96 -9.88
CA THR A 1030 2.13 -16.02 -9.27
C THR A 1030 2.91 -17.18 -9.86
N GLU A 1031 4.24 -17.12 -9.82
CA GLU A 1031 5.09 -18.31 -10.04
C GLU A 1031 4.77 -19.44 -9.05
N ASN A 1032 4.57 -19.11 -7.77
CA ASN A 1032 4.10 -20.05 -6.76
C ASN A 1032 2.71 -20.65 -7.09
N GLU A 1033 1.80 -19.88 -7.69
CA GLU A 1033 0.51 -20.42 -8.17
C GLU A 1033 0.68 -21.26 -9.44
N ILE A 1034 1.61 -20.90 -10.34
CA ILE A 1034 1.97 -21.74 -11.48
C ILE A 1034 2.49 -23.08 -10.99
N GLU A 1035 3.42 -23.12 -10.03
CA GLU A 1035 3.91 -24.36 -9.41
C GLU A 1035 2.77 -25.16 -8.78
N VAL A 1036 1.97 -24.52 -7.92
CA VAL A 1036 0.82 -25.10 -7.21
C VAL A 1036 -0.24 -25.69 -8.17
N TYR A 1037 -0.53 -25.00 -9.27
CA TYR A 1037 -1.57 -25.39 -10.23
C TYR A 1037 -1.01 -26.16 -11.45
N LEU A 1038 0.30 -26.47 -11.46
CA LEU A 1038 0.96 -27.43 -12.36
C LEU A 1038 1.37 -28.74 -11.67
N ARG A 1039 1.65 -28.72 -10.36
CA ARG A 1039 2.18 -29.90 -9.66
C ARG A 1039 1.25 -31.12 -9.75
N PRO A 1040 1.83 -32.34 -9.79
CA PRO A 1040 1.08 -33.56 -9.54
C PRO A 1040 0.49 -33.58 -8.13
N THR A 1041 -0.58 -34.35 -7.94
CA THR A 1041 -1.16 -34.67 -6.62
C THR A 1041 -1.52 -36.16 -6.58
N THR A 1042 -1.93 -36.71 -5.42
CA THR A 1042 -2.37 -38.11 -5.30
C THR A 1042 -3.54 -38.45 -6.23
N LYS A 1043 -4.39 -37.46 -6.57
CA LYS A 1043 -5.46 -37.61 -7.57
C LYS A 1043 -5.10 -37.11 -8.96
N ILE A 1044 -4.08 -36.26 -9.10
CA ILE A 1044 -3.56 -35.76 -10.40
C ILE A 1044 -2.13 -36.27 -10.58
N ASN A 1045 -1.96 -37.60 -10.66
CA ASN A 1045 -0.65 -38.22 -10.85
C ASN A 1045 -0.25 -38.29 -12.32
N ILE A 1046 0.21 -37.16 -12.86
CA ILE A 1046 0.63 -36.97 -14.26
C ILE A 1046 1.99 -37.62 -14.60
N ASN A 1047 2.75 -38.07 -13.59
CA ASN A 1047 4.12 -38.59 -13.76
C ASN A 1047 4.17 -40.11 -14.01
N THR A 1048 3.04 -40.79 -14.17
CA THR A 1048 2.98 -42.24 -14.42
C THR A 1048 3.22 -42.57 -15.90
N PRO A 1049 4.00 -43.62 -16.23
CA PRO A 1049 4.16 -44.08 -17.61
C PRO A 1049 2.83 -44.38 -18.30
N GLU A 1050 1.84 -44.88 -17.57
CA GLU A 1050 0.49 -45.16 -18.05
C GLU A 1050 -0.25 -43.88 -18.47
N PHE A 1051 -0.11 -42.78 -17.71
CA PHE A 1051 -0.71 -41.50 -18.08
C PHE A 1051 0.02 -40.84 -19.25
N GLN A 1052 1.35 -40.91 -19.30
CA GLN A 1052 2.12 -40.49 -20.47
C GLN A 1052 1.69 -41.29 -21.72
N GLN A 1053 1.59 -42.61 -21.63
CA GLN A 1053 1.16 -43.46 -22.74
C GLN A 1053 -0.27 -43.12 -23.21
N LEU A 1054 -1.18 -42.80 -22.27
CA LEU A 1054 -2.54 -42.32 -22.57
C LEU A 1054 -2.48 -41.01 -23.36
N VAL A 1055 -1.72 -40.03 -22.88
CA VAL A 1055 -1.54 -38.71 -23.54
C VAL A 1055 -0.95 -38.87 -24.94
N GLU A 1056 0.08 -39.71 -25.10
CA GLU A 1056 0.71 -39.98 -26.39
C GLU A 1056 -0.25 -40.68 -27.37
N THR A 1057 -0.89 -41.76 -26.92
CA THR A 1057 -1.82 -42.59 -27.73
C THR A 1057 -3.00 -41.76 -28.26
N HIS A 1058 -3.54 -40.88 -27.43
CA HIS A 1058 -4.69 -40.05 -27.78
C HIS A 1058 -4.33 -38.65 -28.31
N LYS A 1059 -3.03 -38.35 -28.44
CA LYS A 1059 -2.47 -37.06 -28.91
C LYS A 1059 -3.00 -35.88 -28.09
N LEU A 1060 -3.01 -36.02 -26.77
CA LEU A 1060 -3.50 -35.04 -25.79
C LEU A 1060 -2.39 -34.05 -25.40
N TYR A 1061 -1.69 -33.55 -26.41
CA TYR A 1061 -0.71 -32.47 -26.35
C TYR A 1061 -1.02 -31.46 -27.47
N PRO A 1062 -0.65 -30.16 -27.34
CA PRO A 1062 -0.84 -29.17 -28.39
C PRO A 1062 -0.23 -29.65 -29.72
N ARG A 1063 -1.02 -29.64 -30.81
CA ARG A 1063 -0.52 -30.07 -32.11
C ARG A 1063 0.28 -28.96 -32.79
N ASN A 1064 1.26 -29.36 -33.60
CA ASN A 1064 1.94 -28.52 -34.57
C ASN A 1064 1.59 -29.07 -35.96
N ASP A 1065 0.87 -28.29 -36.77
CA ASP A 1065 0.44 -28.68 -38.11
C ASP A 1065 0.99 -27.67 -39.13
N GLY A 1066 1.96 -28.10 -39.94
CA GLY A 1066 2.62 -27.24 -40.92
C GLY A 1066 3.48 -26.09 -40.34
N GLY A 1067 3.83 -26.14 -39.05
CA GLY A 1067 4.53 -25.05 -38.34
C GLY A 1067 3.59 -24.16 -37.50
N ASP A 1068 2.28 -24.36 -37.60
CA ASP A 1068 1.26 -23.68 -36.82
C ASP A 1068 0.99 -24.47 -35.53
N VAL A 1069 1.20 -23.84 -34.36
CA VAL A 1069 1.04 -24.49 -33.05
C VAL A 1069 -0.34 -24.16 -32.48
N GLU A 1070 -1.07 -25.20 -32.08
CA GLU A 1070 -2.39 -25.11 -31.44
C GLU A 1070 -2.34 -24.26 -30.16
N GLY A 1071 -3.13 -23.18 -30.13
CA GLY A 1071 -3.20 -22.29 -28.97
C GLY A 1071 -3.75 -22.97 -27.72
N ILE A 1072 -3.46 -22.42 -26.54
CA ILE A 1072 -3.93 -22.93 -25.23
C ILE A 1072 -5.46 -23.07 -25.22
N LEU A 1073 -6.18 -22.14 -25.86
CA LEU A 1073 -7.64 -22.12 -25.90
C LEU A 1073 -8.21 -23.20 -26.83
N GLU A 1074 -7.64 -23.38 -28.03
CA GLU A 1074 -7.93 -24.51 -28.93
C GLU A 1074 -7.67 -25.86 -28.27
N PHE A 1075 -6.51 -25.99 -27.61
CA PHE A 1075 -6.07 -27.23 -26.98
C PHE A 1075 -6.98 -27.59 -25.80
N ALA A 1076 -7.23 -26.65 -24.88
CA ALA A 1076 -8.16 -26.86 -23.76
C ALA A 1076 -9.58 -27.18 -24.25
N TYR A 1077 -10.04 -26.52 -25.31
CA TYR A 1077 -11.33 -26.82 -25.95
C TYR A 1077 -11.35 -28.26 -26.51
N ARG A 1078 -10.31 -28.68 -27.25
CA ARG A 1078 -10.18 -30.05 -27.76
C ARG A 1078 -10.16 -31.10 -26.64
N VAL A 1079 -9.46 -30.81 -25.55
CA VAL A 1079 -9.43 -31.68 -24.36
C VAL A 1079 -10.82 -31.75 -23.73
N SER A 1080 -11.57 -30.64 -23.64
CA SER A 1080 -12.95 -30.66 -23.15
C SER A 1080 -13.87 -31.55 -23.99
N LEU A 1081 -13.75 -31.51 -25.33
CA LEU A 1081 -14.49 -32.39 -26.24
C LEU A 1081 -14.08 -33.87 -26.08
N PHE A 1082 -12.81 -34.14 -25.82
CA PHE A 1082 -12.32 -35.49 -25.53
C PHE A 1082 -12.94 -36.06 -24.25
N VAL A 1083 -12.95 -35.27 -23.16
CA VAL A 1083 -13.62 -35.64 -21.90
C VAL A 1083 -15.12 -35.85 -22.14
N TYR A 1084 -15.79 -34.89 -22.79
CA TYR A 1084 -17.21 -34.97 -23.13
C TYR A 1084 -17.56 -36.21 -23.97
N LYS A 1085 -16.68 -36.67 -24.86
CA LYS A 1085 -16.89 -37.91 -25.62
C LYS A 1085 -16.69 -39.16 -24.76
N TYR A 1086 -15.50 -39.32 -24.17
CA TYR A 1086 -15.05 -40.61 -23.66
C TYR A 1086 -15.44 -40.89 -22.20
N ILE A 1087 -15.64 -39.87 -21.37
CA ILE A 1087 -16.03 -40.05 -19.97
C ILE A 1087 -17.54 -39.79 -19.82
N LYS A 1088 -18.26 -40.68 -19.14
CA LYS A 1088 -19.68 -40.52 -18.79
C LYS A 1088 -19.83 -40.11 -17.33
N TYR A 1089 -20.76 -39.20 -17.04
CA TYR A 1089 -21.08 -38.85 -15.66
C TYR A 1089 -21.74 -40.05 -14.96
N GLN A 1090 -21.17 -40.49 -13.85
CA GLN A 1090 -21.67 -41.58 -13.00
C GLN A 1090 -21.23 -41.35 -11.55
N HIS A 1091 -22.18 -41.26 -10.63
CA HIS A 1091 -21.94 -41.10 -9.21
C HIS A 1091 -22.92 -41.99 -8.41
N PRO A 1092 -22.44 -42.84 -7.47
CA PRO A 1092 -21.04 -43.21 -7.24
C PRO A 1092 -20.45 -44.03 -8.41
N TYR A 1093 -19.12 -44.14 -8.44
CA TYR A 1093 -18.38 -44.98 -9.40
C TYR A 1093 -17.39 -45.89 -8.63
N SER A 1094 -16.88 -46.93 -9.29
CA SER A 1094 -16.24 -48.09 -8.62
C SER A 1094 -14.70 -48.12 -8.63
N HIS A 1095 -14.04 -47.03 -9.00
CA HIS A 1095 -12.58 -46.88 -9.02
C HIS A 1095 -12.13 -45.72 -8.11
N ASP A 1096 -10.83 -45.52 -7.96
CA ASP A 1096 -10.25 -44.48 -7.08
C ASP A 1096 -10.41 -43.03 -7.61
N GLY A 1097 -10.83 -42.89 -8.87
CA GLY A 1097 -11.00 -41.61 -9.57
C GLY A 1097 -9.73 -41.06 -10.23
N THR A 1098 -8.63 -41.82 -10.24
CA THR A 1098 -7.39 -41.37 -10.90
C THR A 1098 -7.62 -41.15 -12.41
N PRO A 1099 -6.76 -40.34 -13.07
CA PRO A 1099 -6.92 -39.98 -14.48
C PRO A 1099 -6.91 -41.20 -15.41
N VAL A 1100 -6.05 -42.19 -15.09
CA VAL A 1100 -5.89 -43.43 -15.86
C VAL A 1100 -7.11 -44.36 -15.67
N GLU A 1101 -7.57 -44.59 -14.43
CA GLU A 1101 -8.72 -45.47 -14.20
C GLU A 1101 -10.05 -44.85 -14.66
N THR A 1102 -10.21 -43.53 -14.55
CA THR A 1102 -11.36 -42.79 -15.10
C THR A 1102 -11.44 -42.91 -16.62
N PHE A 1103 -10.29 -42.93 -17.31
CA PHE A 1103 -10.26 -43.17 -18.75
C PHE A 1103 -10.53 -44.64 -19.11
N LYS A 1104 -9.96 -45.60 -18.37
CA LYS A 1104 -10.19 -47.04 -18.57
C LYS A 1104 -11.66 -47.45 -18.35
N SER A 1105 -12.32 -46.88 -17.34
CA SER A 1105 -13.74 -47.13 -17.06
C SER A 1105 -14.68 -46.42 -18.04
N GLY A 1106 -14.22 -45.30 -18.62
CA GLY A 1106 -15.05 -44.41 -19.43
C GLY A 1106 -16.14 -43.71 -18.62
N HIS A 1107 -16.01 -43.61 -17.29
CA HIS A 1107 -16.98 -42.96 -16.42
C HIS A 1107 -16.38 -42.38 -15.13
N GLY A 1108 -17.13 -41.49 -14.47
CA GLY A 1108 -16.81 -40.96 -13.14
C GLY A 1108 -17.71 -39.77 -12.78
N ASP A 1109 -17.52 -39.16 -11.61
CA ASP A 1109 -18.31 -37.99 -11.20
C ASP A 1109 -17.61 -36.66 -11.53
N CYS A 1110 -18.07 -35.56 -10.92
CA CYS A 1110 -17.53 -34.22 -11.11
C CYS A 1110 -16.04 -34.09 -10.72
N GLY A 1111 -15.60 -34.82 -9.69
CA GLY A 1111 -14.20 -34.89 -9.30
C GLY A 1111 -13.40 -35.58 -10.39
N ALA A 1112 -13.80 -36.78 -10.80
CA ALA A 1112 -13.12 -37.55 -11.83
C ALA A 1112 -13.02 -36.81 -13.19
N HIS A 1113 -14.09 -36.12 -13.63
CA HIS A 1113 -14.05 -35.30 -14.86
C HIS A 1113 -13.08 -34.11 -14.72
N SER A 1114 -13.09 -33.43 -13.58
CA SER A 1114 -12.22 -32.29 -13.29
C SER A 1114 -10.74 -32.68 -13.17
N TRP A 1115 -10.44 -33.76 -12.43
CA TRP A 1115 -9.09 -34.29 -12.26
C TRP A 1115 -8.51 -34.79 -13.59
N PHE A 1116 -9.29 -35.51 -14.41
CA PHE A 1116 -8.83 -35.98 -15.72
C PHE A 1116 -8.51 -34.83 -16.67
N PHE A 1117 -9.37 -33.80 -16.75
CA PHE A 1117 -9.10 -32.58 -17.53
C PHE A 1117 -7.87 -31.82 -17.02
N ALA A 1118 -7.78 -31.56 -15.71
CA ALA A 1118 -6.65 -30.86 -15.10
C ALA A 1118 -5.34 -31.60 -15.34
N SER A 1119 -5.31 -32.93 -15.23
CA SER A 1119 -4.13 -33.76 -15.48
C SER A 1119 -3.57 -33.57 -16.89
N ILE A 1120 -4.43 -33.55 -17.90
CA ILE A 1120 -4.02 -33.37 -19.30
C ILE A 1120 -3.41 -31.97 -19.52
N LEU A 1121 -4.00 -30.92 -18.94
CA LEU A 1121 -3.47 -29.57 -19.08
C LEU A 1121 -2.18 -29.34 -18.29
N ARG A 1122 -2.09 -29.84 -17.04
CA ARG A 1122 -0.87 -29.74 -16.20
C ARG A 1122 0.32 -30.45 -16.83
N TYR A 1123 0.11 -31.65 -17.40
CA TYR A 1123 1.13 -32.37 -18.16
C TYR A 1123 1.69 -31.56 -19.35
N ASN A 1124 0.87 -30.66 -19.92
CA ASN A 1124 1.26 -29.75 -21.01
C ASN A 1124 1.64 -28.33 -20.51
N ASN A 1125 2.02 -28.19 -19.23
CA ASN A 1125 2.45 -26.93 -18.60
C ASN A 1125 1.40 -25.80 -18.63
N ILE A 1126 0.10 -26.12 -18.64
CA ILE A 1126 -0.99 -25.15 -18.52
C ILE A 1126 -1.55 -25.20 -17.09
N PRO A 1127 -1.46 -24.11 -16.29
CA PRO A 1127 -1.97 -24.11 -14.91
C PRO A 1127 -3.48 -24.31 -14.85
N VAL A 1128 -3.94 -25.21 -13.97
CA VAL A 1128 -5.37 -25.47 -13.73
C VAL A 1128 -5.63 -25.54 -12.24
N ARG A 1129 -6.55 -24.71 -11.72
CA ARG A 1129 -7.05 -24.79 -10.35
C ARG A 1129 -8.38 -25.55 -10.29
N LEU A 1130 -8.53 -26.45 -9.32
CA LEU A 1130 -9.80 -27.13 -9.03
C LEU A 1130 -10.61 -26.22 -8.09
N LEU A 1131 -11.90 -26.07 -8.38
CA LEU A 1131 -12.84 -25.31 -7.55
C LEU A 1131 -13.73 -26.32 -6.82
N TYR A 1132 -13.46 -26.52 -5.53
CA TYR A 1132 -14.24 -27.39 -4.65
C TYR A 1132 -15.36 -26.60 -3.98
N GLY A 1133 -16.60 -27.04 -4.11
CA GLY A 1133 -17.76 -26.25 -3.68
C GLY A 1133 -19.09 -27.00 -3.56
N ARG A 1134 -20.18 -26.24 -3.41
CA ARG A 1134 -21.58 -26.72 -3.51
C ARG A 1134 -22.41 -25.75 -4.34
N GLY A 1135 -23.57 -26.20 -4.82
CA GLY A 1135 -24.53 -25.36 -5.52
C GLY A 1135 -25.12 -24.28 -4.60
N GLY A 1136 -24.86 -23.01 -4.90
CA GLY A 1136 -25.36 -21.85 -4.16
C GLY A 1136 -26.75 -21.40 -4.59
N ILE A 1137 -27.61 -22.31 -5.07
CA ILE A 1137 -28.95 -21.96 -5.57
C ILE A 1137 -29.91 -21.75 -4.38
N ILE A 1138 -30.36 -20.51 -4.20
CA ILE A 1138 -31.26 -20.11 -3.11
C ILE A 1138 -32.50 -21.02 -3.05
N GLY A 1139 -32.81 -21.54 -1.86
CA GLY A 1139 -33.97 -22.39 -1.63
C GLY A 1139 -33.83 -23.85 -2.09
N LYS A 1140 -32.67 -24.29 -2.59
CA LYS A 1140 -32.35 -25.72 -2.76
C LYS A 1140 -31.50 -26.23 -1.59
N THR A 1141 -31.95 -27.31 -0.96
CA THR A 1141 -31.23 -28.01 0.11
C THR A 1141 -30.33 -29.14 -0.40
N ASP A 1142 -30.46 -29.53 -1.68
CA ASP A 1142 -29.62 -30.56 -2.30
C ASP A 1142 -28.27 -29.97 -2.73
N GLY A 1143 -27.45 -29.66 -1.72
CA GLY A 1143 -26.11 -29.14 -1.90
C GLY A 1143 -25.09 -30.24 -2.15
N GLN A 1144 -25.24 -31.07 -3.19
CA GLN A 1144 -24.21 -32.04 -3.57
C GLN A 1144 -22.85 -31.31 -3.71
N THR A 1145 -21.78 -31.90 -3.16
CA THR A 1145 -20.42 -31.39 -3.38
C THR A 1145 -20.10 -31.49 -4.86
N HIS A 1146 -19.76 -30.35 -5.47
CA HIS A 1146 -19.41 -30.25 -6.89
C HIS A 1146 -17.96 -29.83 -7.04
N VAL A 1147 -17.33 -30.31 -8.11
CA VAL A 1147 -15.96 -29.95 -8.50
C VAL A 1147 -15.96 -29.54 -9.95
N LYS A 1148 -15.40 -28.36 -10.23
CA LYS A 1148 -15.14 -27.84 -11.59
C LYS A 1148 -13.70 -27.32 -11.67
N THR A 1149 -13.28 -26.80 -12.81
CA THR A 1149 -11.93 -26.25 -13.00
C THR A 1149 -11.96 -24.83 -13.55
N GLU A 1150 -10.88 -24.10 -13.29
CA GLU A 1150 -10.47 -22.96 -14.10
C GLU A 1150 -9.05 -23.21 -14.62
N PHE A 1151 -8.80 -22.97 -15.91
CA PHE A 1151 -7.46 -23.03 -16.49
C PHE A 1151 -6.95 -21.63 -16.85
N TYR A 1152 -5.66 -21.38 -16.64
CA TYR A 1152 -5.09 -20.05 -16.84
C TYR A 1152 -4.67 -19.81 -18.29
N HIS A 1153 -5.03 -18.65 -18.84
CA HIS A 1153 -4.60 -18.19 -20.15
C HIS A 1153 -4.04 -16.77 -20.07
N GLN A 1154 -2.76 -16.59 -20.38
CA GLN A 1154 -1.96 -15.39 -20.09
C GLN A 1154 -2.51 -14.04 -20.59
N SER A 1155 -3.42 -14.04 -21.56
CA SER A 1155 -4.07 -12.83 -22.13
C SER A 1155 -5.58 -12.74 -21.87
N ILE A 1156 -6.13 -13.60 -21.00
CA ILE A 1156 -7.58 -13.72 -20.73
C ILE A 1156 -7.87 -13.85 -19.23
N GLY A 1157 -7.01 -14.55 -18.48
CA GLY A 1157 -7.20 -14.87 -17.05
C GLY A 1157 -7.59 -16.33 -16.83
N TRP A 1158 -8.33 -16.58 -15.74
CA TRP A 1158 -8.82 -17.91 -15.37
C TRP A 1158 -10.13 -18.26 -16.08
N ILE A 1159 -10.05 -19.17 -17.06
CA ILE A 1159 -11.18 -19.57 -17.90
C ILE A 1159 -11.91 -20.77 -17.26
N PRO A 1160 -13.21 -20.66 -16.93
CA PRO A 1160 -13.96 -21.74 -16.28
C PRO A 1160 -14.28 -22.90 -17.24
N TYR A 1161 -14.25 -24.12 -16.71
CA TYR A 1161 -14.69 -25.33 -17.38
C TYR A 1161 -15.37 -26.30 -16.38
N ASP A 1162 -16.51 -26.86 -16.80
CA ASP A 1162 -17.27 -27.83 -16.01
C ASP A 1162 -17.66 -29.05 -16.86
N GLY A 1163 -16.75 -30.03 -16.91
CA GLY A 1163 -16.90 -31.25 -17.69
C GLY A 1163 -17.97 -32.23 -17.18
N ALA A 1164 -18.58 -32.00 -16.02
CA ALA A 1164 -19.59 -32.89 -15.47
C ALA A 1164 -20.92 -32.83 -16.24
N TYR A 1165 -21.30 -31.63 -16.70
CA TYR A 1165 -22.61 -31.37 -17.29
C TYR A 1165 -22.57 -31.46 -18.81
N LYS A 1166 -23.14 -32.54 -19.36
CA LYS A 1166 -23.35 -32.63 -20.81
C LYS A 1166 -24.54 -31.77 -21.21
N ASP A 1167 -24.27 -30.66 -21.90
CA ASP A 1167 -25.23 -29.65 -22.38
C ASP A 1167 -26.00 -30.10 -23.64
N GLY A 1168 -25.93 -31.38 -24.01
CA GLY A 1168 -26.54 -31.95 -25.22
C GLY A 1168 -25.95 -31.44 -26.53
N ASN A 1169 -24.89 -30.64 -26.47
CA ASN A 1169 -24.37 -29.85 -27.57
C ASN A 1169 -23.06 -30.47 -28.06
N PRO A 1170 -22.89 -30.80 -29.35
CA PRO A 1170 -21.64 -31.44 -29.82
C PRO A 1170 -20.40 -30.55 -29.60
N TYR A 1171 -20.58 -29.24 -29.49
CA TYR A 1171 -19.53 -28.25 -29.20
C TYR A 1171 -19.24 -28.04 -27.71
N HIS A 1172 -20.02 -28.63 -26.81
CA HIS A 1172 -19.90 -28.45 -25.36
C HIS A 1172 -19.92 -26.97 -24.87
N SER A 1173 -20.45 -26.06 -25.70
CA SER A 1173 -20.27 -24.62 -25.55
C SER A 1173 -21.10 -23.98 -24.43
N GLY A 1174 -21.93 -24.76 -23.72
CA GLY A 1174 -22.62 -24.33 -22.51
C GLY A 1174 -21.78 -24.46 -21.24
N ARG A 1175 -20.63 -25.15 -21.29
CA ARG A 1175 -19.78 -25.45 -20.11
C ARG A 1175 -18.27 -25.23 -20.30
N PHE A 1176 -17.81 -24.95 -21.53
CA PHE A 1176 -16.45 -24.47 -21.78
C PHE A 1176 -16.43 -22.94 -21.87
N GLY A 1177 -15.67 -22.28 -21.00
CA GLY A 1177 -15.61 -20.82 -20.91
C GLY A 1177 -16.86 -20.17 -20.32
N ILE A 1178 -17.72 -20.94 -19.63
CA ILE A 1178 -18.97 -20.45 -19.03
C ILE A 1178 -19.11 -20.94 -17.59
N ASP A 1179 -19.26 -20.00 -16.67
CA ASP A 1179 -19.72 -20.22 -15.29
C ASP A 1179 -21.12 -19.65 -15.11
N SER A 1180 -22.05 -20.47 -14.62
CA SER A 1180 -23.44 -20.09 -14.35
C SER A 1180 -23.62 -19.21 -13.10
N GLY A 1181 -22.57 -19.02 -12.29
CA GLY A 1181 -22.58 -18.16 -11.11
C GLY A 1181 -23.48 -18.68 -9.99
N ASP A 1182 -23.65 -20.00 -9.91
CA ASP A 1182 -24.58 -20.73 -9.05
C ASP A 1182 -23.87 -21.80 -8.19
N HIS A 1183 -22.56 -21.68 -8.02
CA HIS A 1183 -21.68 -22.56 -7.26
C HIS A 1183 -20.80 -21.71 -6.34
N ILE A 1184 -20.74 -22.05 -5.05
CA ILE A 1184 -19.84 -21.41 -4.09
C ILE A 1184 -18.60 -22.28 -3.93
N THR A 1185 -17.46 -21.72 -4.30
CA THR A 1185 -16.13 -22.30 -4.12
C THR A 1185 -15.71 -22.10 -2.68
N TYR A 1186 -15.43 -23.17 -1.96
CA TYR A 1186 -14.95 -23.14 -0.58
C TYR A 1186 -13.45 -23.38 -0.47
N GLY A 1187 -12.87 -24.08 -1.45
CA GLY A 1187 -11.44 -24.38 -1.51
C GLY A 1187 -10.91 -24.42 -2.94
N LEU A 1188 -9.65 -23.98 -3.10
CA LEU A 1188 -8.87 -24.18 -4.32
C LEU A 1188 -7.93 -25.38 -4.17
N ASP A 1189 -8.00 -26.30 -5.13
CA ASP A 1189 -7.08 -27.44 -5.29
C ASP A 1189 -6.92 -28.35 -4.05
N PHE A 1190 -5.89 -29.21 -4.07
CA PHE A 1190 -5.42 -30.01 -2.95
C PHE A 1190 -4.37 -29.25 -2.13
N ILE A 1191 -4.53 -29.27 -0.80
CA ILE A 1191 -3.55 -28.72 0.12
C ILE A 1191 -2.71 -29.87 0.69
N SER A 1192 -1.44 -29.91 0.27
CA SER A 1192 -0.48 -30.95 0.67
C SER A 1192 0.55 -30.49 1.73
N ASN A 1193 0.53 -29.21 2.13
CA ASN A 1193 1.58 -28.62 2.98
C ASN A 1193 1.20 -28.38 4.45
N ILE A 1194 0.07 -28.91 4.95
CA ILE A 1194 -0.22 -28.91 6.38
C ILE A 1194 0.54 -30.07 7.04
N GLU A 1195 1.71 -29.78 7.60
CA GLU A 1195 2.57 -30.75 8.28
C GLU A 1195 1.81 -31.58 9.33
N GLU A 1196 0.91 -30.94 10.09
CA GLU A 1196 0.05 -31.58 11.10
C GLU A 1196 -0.91 -32.65 10.54
N LEU A 1197 -1.35 -32.54 9.28
CA LEU A 1197 -2.19 -33.56 8.63
C LEU A 1197 -1.33 -34.68 8.04
N ASN A 1198 -0.21 -34.33 7.42
CA ASN A 1198 0.71 -35.29 6.81
C ASN A 1198 1.30 -36.26 7.84
N SER A 1199 1.57 -35.79 9.07
CA SER A 1199 2.11 -36.63 10.15
C SER A 1199 1.18 -37.75 10.60
N ALA A 1200 -0.13 -37.66 10.32
CA ALA A 1200 -1.12 -38.65 10.73
C ALA A 1200 -1.24 -39.86 9.77
N GLY A 1201 -0.45 -39.90 8.69
CA GLY A 1201 -0.58 -40.93 7.65
C GLY A 1201 -1.83 -40.78 6.77
N ASN A 1202 -2.56 -39.67 6.92
CA ASN A 1202 -3.71 -39.34 6.08
C ASN A 1202 -3.26 -38.89 4.69
N SER A 1203 -4.05 -39.23 3.67
CA SER A 1203 -3.88 -38.73 2.31
C SER A 1203 -4.10 -37.21 2.22
N GLU A 1204 -3.63 -36.59 1.13
CA GLU A 1204 -3.77 -35.15 0.82
C GLU A 1204 -5.13 -34.57 1.20
N PHE A 1205 -5.12 -33.36 1.75
CA PHE A 1205 -6.35 -32.68 2.15
C PHE A 1205 -7.11 -32.15 0.92
N SER A 1206 -8.11 -32.92 0.48
CA SER A 1206 -9.16 -32.44 -0.41
C SER A 1206 -9.98 -31.38 0.34
N THR A 1207 -9.90 -30.13 -0.10
CA THR A 1207 -10.24 -28.92 0.66
C THR A 1207 -11.68 -28.76 1.15
N PHE A 1208 -12.59 -29.68 0.79
CA PHE A 1208 -14.00 -29.61 1.17
C PHE A 1208 -14.76 -30.95 1.32
N GLN A 1209 -14.27 -32.08 0.76
CA GLN A 1209 -15.01 -33.35 0.88
C GLN A 1209 -15.04 -33.90 2.33
N CYS A 1210 -14.03 -33.58 3.13
CA CYS A 1210 -14.01 -33.77 4.57
C CYS A 1210 -13.62 -32.45 5.24
N THR A 1211 -14.26 -32.09 6.37
CA THR A 1211 -13.57 -31.26 7.36
C THR A 1211 -12.37 -32.05 7.86
N GLY A 1212 -11.15 -31.55 7.67
CA GLY A 1212 -9.95 -32.26 8.13
C GLY A 1212 -10.04 -32.41 9.64
N GLN A 1213 -9.90 -33.63 10.15
CA GLN A 1213 -10.16 -33.90 11.57
C GLN A 1213 -9.00 -34.67 12.19
N LEU A 1214 -8.35 -34.07 13.19
CA LEU A 1214 -7.36 -34.75 14.02
C LEU A 1214 -7.94 -34.91 15.43
N LEU A 1215 -8.09 -36.16 15.86
CA LEU A 1215 -8.67 -36.53 17.15
C LEU A 1215 -7.61 -37.21 18.01
N GLU A 1216 -7.18 -36.54 19.08
CA GLU A 1216 -6.24 -37.09 20.05
C GLU A 1216 -7.06 -37.59 21.24
N GLY A 1217 -6.98 -38.89 21.58
CA GLY A 1217 -7.77 -39.49 22.66
C GLY A 1217 -7.79 -41.01 22.67
N TYR A 1218 -8.48 -41.58 23.67
CA TYR A 1218 -8.65 -43.03 23.84
C TYR A 1218 -10.06 -43.47 23.44
N ASN A 1219 -10.16 -44.64 22.78
CA ASN A 1219 -11.42 -45.25 22.34
C ASN A 1219 -12.33 -44.29 21.55
N VAL A 1220 -11.72 -43.47 20.68
CA VAL A 1220 -12.44 -42.50 19.84
C VAL A 1220 -13.27 -43.24 18.80
N LYS A 1221 -14.59 -43.12 18.92
CA LYS A 1221 -15.60 -43.74 18.07
C LYS A 1221 -16.72 -42.74 17.84
N ILE A 1222 -17.01 -42.45 16.57
CA ILE A 1222 -18.19 -41.69 16.17
C ILE A 1222 -19.36 -42.69 16.12
N ASP A 1223 -20.44 -42.40 16.85
CA ASP A 1223 -21.67 -43.20 16.85
C ASP A 1223 -22.61 -42.77 15.72
N SER A 1224 -22.61 -41.48 15.39
CA SER A 1224 -23.26 -40.94 14.19
C SER A 1224 -22.66 -39.58 13.82
N SER A 1225 -22.73 -39.24 12.54
CA SER A 1225 -22.54 -37.87 12.07
C SER A 1225 -23.57 -37.54 11.00
N SER A 1226 -23.82 -36.25 10.79
CA SER A 1226 -24.77 -35.77 9.79
C SER A 1226 -24.38 -34.39 9.26
N HIS A 1227 -24.71 -34.14 8.00
CA HIS A 1227 -24.37 -32.92 7.29
C HIS A 1227 -25.67 -32.21 6.87
N LEU A 1228 -25.76 -30.90 7.15
CA LEU A 1228 -26.84 -30.04 6.69
C LEU A 1228 -26.22 -28.85 5.95
N TYR A 1229 -26.85 -28.43 4.85
CA TYR A 1229 -26.37 -27.34 4.00
C TYR A 1229 -27.55 -26.45 3.62
N ASP A 1230 -27.58 -25.24 4.18
CA ASP A 1230 -28.62 -24.26 3.92
C ASP A 1230 -28.11 -23.16 2.98
N VAL A 1231 -28.99 -22.68 2.09
CA VAL A 1231 -28.72 -21.60 1.13
C VAL A 1231 -29.79 -20.51 1.23
N TYR A 1232 -29.41 -19.38 1.82
CA TYR A 1232 -30.27 -18.23 2.09
C TYR A 1232 -29.95 -17.06 1.14
N PRO A 1233 -30.94 -16.24 0.74
CA PRO A 1233 -30.64 -14.94 0.15
C PRO A 1233 -29.92 -14.05 1.19
N LEU A 1234 -28.86 -13.35 0.78
CA LEU A 1234 -28.27 -12.31 1.63
C LEU A 1234 -29.21 -11.09 1.62
N GLN A 1235 -29.62 -10.61 2.80
CA GLN A 1235 -30.51 -9.46 2.97
C GLN A 1235 -29.73 -8.13 2.98
#